data_AF-A0A3E4PK26-F1
#
_entry.id   AF-A0A3E4PK26-F1
#
_cell.length_a   1.000
_cell.length_b   1.000
_cell.length_c   1.000
_cell.angle_alpha   90.00
_cell.angle_beta   90.00
_cell.angle_gamma   90.00
#
_symmetry.space_group_name_H-M   'P 1'
#
loop_
_entity.id
_entity.type
_entity.pdbx_description
1 polymer ?
#
loop_
_entity_poly.entity_id
_entity_poly.type
_entity_poly.pdbx_seq_one_letter_code
_entity_poly.pdbx_strand_id
1 'polypeptide(L)'
;MTKGFFREKKHYSLQEIADNLNNIDMEETGRIVGILKKYGVIKAVKNKADVEDLSNENIVLTDVVDNSSEIEYIFDYVGVVAVEGQVFKCYPKYIKSTECLFENLKQVLKVIRKYNASEQLIYLFNGEDDSRIFNKLAVALHLLETYYADGLYTNQKDIIETNGEGEILWDRTINETFAIIQDNKPYYVELQTQNTVDNDYDYFRRLHECVLTQCSKELVDTGLLDLFELKEVELTQENLSDFGDVSYILYRLQSEIQTQYITRKQNLLKTIYTYIANAKIDKNDISYSLYGTNSFNLVWEKVCAANFENVLDKKIVDLPLSDSTGNKSEYKNMTLREVIKAPRWKNTKYPNVIEPKVKTLKPDLVCIYPVDEQKKDYCFGIYDAKYYCIDYQVHEGKASISGQPGVGDVTKQYLYQLAFDNFIGKQGYRYVQNVFLCPDEVGDKQYGWVQMDILNHIGNKKLEDIAVVKLCASKMYQLYLDNQTISENEINQYIPEITENEKVDQNFSNRMLTYLTKITNASKRADKRLEMKVDEGKLIYPKQIKRELGAKIIYDAICPIASNAFYGFNRYEEEIHKNMVAEDIGNSYSRCSQMADAAIEIEKNIKNLSERELQDEEIIRSFLKKCFEDKADIASMTEGRSLDMLVETVMELIRNVYL
;
A
#
# COMPACT_ATOMS: atom_id res chain seq x y z
N MET A 1 -7.94 -30.53 18.93
CA MET A 1 -8.10 -29.11 18.59
C MET A 1 -7.67 -28.29 19.77
N THR A 2 -6.81 -27.29 19.56
CA THR A 2 -6.53 -26.27 20.57
C THR A 2 -7.82 -25.52 20.86
N LYS A 3 -8.28 -25.57 22.11
CA LYS A 3 -9.52 -24.92 22.53
C LYS A 3 -9.42 -23.39 22.49
N GLY A 4 -10.56 -22.75 22.28
CA GLY A 4 -10.71 -21.29 22.25
C GLY A 4 -10.31 -20.63 20.94
N PHE A 5 -10.02 -21.37 19.87
CA PHE A 5 -9.69 -20.79 18.55
C PHE A 5 -10.92 -20.67 17.65
N PHE A 6 -11.15 -19.47 17.12
CA PHE A 6 -12.27 -19.15 16.25
C PHE A 6 -11.79 -18.48 14.96
N ARG A 7 -12.34 -18.90 13.83
CA ARG A 7 -12.00 -18.34 12.52
C ARG A 7 -12.93 -17.18 12.21
N GLU A 8 -12.35 -16.05 11.83
CA GLU A 8 -13.10 -14.90 11.34
C GLU A 8 -14.03 -15.30 10.17
N LYS A 9 -15.25 -14.78 10.17
CA LYS A 9 -16.33 -15.03 9.19
C LYS A 9 -16.77 -16.49 9.02
N LYS A 10 -16.30 -17.43 9.85
CA LYS A 10 -16.87 -18.78 9.91
C LYS A 10 -18.17 -18.75 10.71
N HIS A 11 -19.15 -19.52 10.24
CA HIS A 11 -20.42 -19.73 10.94
C HIS A 11 -20.23 -20.77 12.04
N TYR A 12 -20.74 -20.46 13.24
CA TYR A 12 -20.72 -21.34 14.39
C TYR A 12 -22.11 -21.43 15.01
N SER A 13 -22.53 -22.64 15.37
CA SER A 13 -23.66 -22.84 16.27
C SER A 13 -23.27 -22.55 17.73
N LEU A 14 -24.26 -22.28 18.58
CA LEU A 14 -24.01 -22.08 20.02
C LEU A 14 -23.31 -23.29 20.66
N GLN A 15 -23.67 -24.50 20.22
CA GLN A 15 -23.07 -25.74 20.68
C GLN A 15 -21.59 -25.84 20.29
N GLU A 16 -21.23 -25.50 19.05
CA GLU A 16 -19.83 -25.49 18.60
C GLU A 16 -18.98 -24.47 19.36
N ILE A 17 -19.57 -23.35 19.77
CA ILE A 17 -18.89 -22.37 20.64
C ILE A 17 -18.65 -22.99 22.01
N ALA A 18 -19.67 -23.59 22.63
CA ALA A 18 -19.55 -24.24 23.94
C ALA A 18 -18.50 -25.36 23.93
N ASP A 19 -18.53 -26.24 22.92
CA ASP A 19 -17.63 -27.39 22.80
C ASP A 19 -16.16 -26.97 22.61
N ASN A 20 -15.92 -25.81 21.98
CA ASN A 20 -14.59 -25.26 21.76
C ASN A 20 -14.06 -24.48 22.99
N LEU A 21 -14.89 -24.25 24.01
CA LEU A 21 -14.51 -23.60 25.25
C LEU A 21 -14.22 -24.61 26.38
N ASN A 22 -13.73 -24.10 27.51
CA ASN A 22 -13.35 -24.94 28.65
C ASN A 22 -14.46 -25.01 29.68
N ASN A 23 -15.14 -26.17 29.75
CA ASN A 23 -16.07 -26.53 30.84
C ASN A 23 -17.12 -25.45 31.15
N ILE A 24 -17.87 -25.02 30.13
CA ILE A 24 -18.95 -24.02 30.27
C ILE A 24 -20.28 -24.70 29.97
N ASP A 25 -21.33 -24.32 30.69
CA ASP A 25 -22.70 -24.74 30.35
C ASP A 25 -23.30 -23.90 29.19
N MET A 26 -24.47 -24.31 28.69
CA MET A 26 -25.12 -23.61 27.57
C MET A 26 -25.71 -22.25 27.97
N GLU A 27 -26.04 -22.05 29.24
CA GLU A 27 -26.62 -20.80 29.75
C GLU A 27 -25.54 -19.71 29.85
N GLU A 28 -24.39 -20.06 30.42
CA GLU A 28 -23.17 -19.26 30.47
C GLU A 28 -22.65 -18.98 29.05
N THR A 29 -22.65 -19.96 28.14
CA THR A 29 -22.26 -19.74 26.74
C THR A 29 -23.18 -18.72 26.07
N GLY A 30 -24.50 -18.83 26.25
CA GLY A 30 -25.46 -17.85 25.74
C GLY A 30 -25.20 -16.44 26.28
N ARG A 31 -24.89 -16.32 27.58
CA ARG A 31 -24.55 -15.05 28.23
C ARG A 31 -23.27 -14.44 27.65
N ILE A 32 -22.20 -15.23 27.49
CA ILE A 32 -20.92 -14.79 26.91
C ILE A 32 -21.10 -14.36 25.45
N VAL A 33 -21.89 -15.10 24.66
CA VAL A 33 -22.18 -14.71 23.27
C VAL A 33 -22.98 -13.40 23.21
N GLY A 34 -23.94 -13.19 24.13
CA GLY A 34 -24.65 -11.92 24.27
C GLY A 34 -23.71 -10.75 24.57
N ILE A 35 -22.73 -10.98 25.44
CA ILE A 35 -21.65 -10.02 25.73
C ILE A 35 -20.85 -9.74 24.44
N LEU A 36 -20.32 -10.77 23.78
CA LEU A 36 -19.53 -10.63 22.56
C LEU A 36 -20.28 -9.91 21.42
N LYS A 37 -21.60 -10.10 21.35
CA LYS A 37 -22.48 -9.38 20.41
C LYS A 37 -22.59 -7.90 20.75
N LYS A 38 -22.80 -7.55 22.03
CA LYS A 38 -22.84 -6.15 22.49
C LYS A 38 -21.57 -5.38 22.13
N TYR A 39 -20.42 -6.05 22.16
CA TYR A 39 -19.13 -5.47 21.84
C TYR A 39 -18.71 -5.61 20.36
N GLY A 40 -19.59 -6.14 19.50
CA GLY A 40 -19.34 -6.24 18.06
C GLY A 40 -18.32 -7.29 17.64
N VAL A 41 -17.92 -8.21 18.54
CA VAL A 41 -17.02 -9.33 18.20
C VAL A 41 -17.78 -10.39 17.39
N ILE A 42 -19.04 -10.63 17.75
CA ILE A 42 -19.91 -11.63 17.12
C ILE A 42 -21.13 -10.95 16.48
N LYS A 43 -21.52 -11.43 15.31
CA LYS A 43 -22.79 -11.12 14.65
C LYS A 43 -23.69 -12.36 14.66
N ALA A 44 -24.94 -12.20 15.08
CA ALA A 44 -25.94 -13.26 15.01
C ALA A 44 -26.72 -13.15 13.69
N VAL A 45 -26.75 -14.25 12.93
CA VAL A 45 -27.32 -14.31 11.58
C VAL A 45 -28.32 -15.46 11.51
N LYS A 46 -29.46 -15.24 10.83
CA LYS A 46 -30.43 -16.32 10.58
C LYS A 46 -29.92 -17.23 9.47
N ASN A 47 -30.07 -18.53 9.66
CA ASN A 47 -29.78 -19.55 8.66
C ASN A 47 -30.73 -19.37 7.47
N LYS A 48 -30.22 -18.76 6.40
CA LYS A 48 -30.83 -18.80 5.07
C LYS A 48 -29.80 -19.44 4.15
N ALA A 49 -30.23 -20.50 3.47
CA ALA A 49 -29.41 -21.42 2.70
C ALA A 49 -28.69 -20.84 1.47
N ASP A 50 -28.76 -19.54 1.23
CA ASP A 50 -27.98 -18.87 0.20
C ASP A 50 -27.88 -17.39 0.58
N VAL A 51 -26.66 -16.82 0.45
CA VAL A 51 -26.30 -15.43 0.15
C VAL A 51 -25.02 -15.07 0.92
N GLU A 52 -23.90 -15.13 0.18
CA GLU A 52 -22.54 -14.76 0.58
C GLU A 52 -22.35 -13.25 0.87
N ASP A 53 -23.41 -12.46 0.69
CA ASP A 53 -23.48 -11.05 1.11
C ASP A 53 -24.28 -10.94 2.40
N LEU A 54 -23.59 -10.66 3.51
CA LEU A 54 -24.22 -10.20 4.74
C LEU A 54 -24.85 -8.82 4.49
N SER A 55 -26.03 -8.79 3.87
CA SER A 55 -26.87 -7.60 3.88
C SER A 55 -27.25 -7.30 5.32
N ASN A 56 -27.33 -6.01 5.68
CA ASN A 56 -27.75 -5.55 7.01
C ASN A 56 -29.13 -6.10 7.43
N GLU A 57 -29.89 -6.68 6.51
CA GLU A 57 -31.21 -7.29 6.70
C GLU A 57 -31.16 -8.69 7.36
N ASN A 58 -30.02 -9.39 7.32
CA ASN A 58 -29.88 -10.73 7.89
C ASN A 58 -29.38 -10.72 9.36
N ILE A 59 -29.03 -9.54 9.89
CA ILE A 59 -28.53 -9.38 11.26
C ILE A 59 -29.72 -9.40 12.23
N VAL A 60 -29.70 -10.36 13.16
CA VAL A 60 -30.70 -10.43 14.22
C VAL A 60 -30.37 -9.40 15.29
N LEU A 61 -31.13 -8.29 15.33
CA LEU A 61 -30.96 -7.20 16.30
C LEU A 61 -31.57 -7.49 17.69
N THR A 62 -32.14 -8.67 17.93
CA THR A 62 -32.72 -9.00 19.24
C THR A 62 -31.65 -9.40 20.26
N ASP A 63 -31.76 -8.89 21.49
CA ASP A 63 -30.87 -9.20 22.63
C ASP A 63 -31.09 -10.60 23.21
N VAL A 64 -32.12 -11.30 22.75
CA VAL A 64 -32.48 -12.64 23.22
C VAL A 64 -31.77 -13.66 22.33
N VAL A 65 -30.87 -14.43 22.95
CA VAL A 65 -30.28 -15.66 22.40
C VAL A 65 -31.43 -16.67 22.31
N ASP A 66 -32.15 -16.69 21.20
CA ASP A 66 -33.12 -17.74 20.95
C ASP A 66 -32.34 -19.04 20.67
N ASN A 67 -32.55 -20.07 21.50
CA ASN A 67 -32.04 -21.43 21.30
C ASN A 67 -32.69 -22.14 20.09
N SER A 68 -33.23 -21.40 19.13
CA SER A 68 -33.74 -21.99 17.90
C SER A 68 -32.56 -22.43 17.03
N SER A 69 -32.68 -23.61 16.41
CA SER A 69 -31.69 -24.18 15.48
C SER A 69 -31.48 -23.34 14.19
N GLU A 70 -32.01 -22.12 14.14
CA GLU A 70 -31.99 -21.22 12.99
C GLU A 70 -31.00 -20.06 13.15
N ILE A 71 -30.29 -19.93 14.28
CA ILE A 71 -29.35 -18.82 14.53
C ILE A 71 -27.91 -19.34 14.50
N GLU A 72 -27.08 -18.71 13.67
CA GLU A 72 -25.63 -18.92 13.61
C GLU A 72 -24.88 -17.66 14.03
N TYR A 73 -23.70 -17.85 14.60
CA TYR A 73 -22.84 -16.82 15.13
C TYR A 73 -21.58 -16.70 14.27
N ILE A 74 -21.28 -15.47 13.84
CA ILE A 74 -20.13 -15.15 12.99
C ILE A 74 -19.20 -14.22 13.74
N PHE A 75 -17.93 -14.62 13.88
CA PHE A 75 -16.90 -13.76 14.44
C PHE A 75 -16.43 -12.75 13.40
N ASP A 76 -16.65 -11.45 13.64
CA ASP A 76 -16.21 -10.34 12.79
C ASP A 76 -15.10 -9.55 13.50
N TYR A 77 -14.09 -10.30 13.93
CA TYR A 77 -13.00 -9.81 14.77
C TYR A 77 -11.75 -10.66 14.57
N VAL A 78 -10.58 -10.02 14.57
CA VAL A 78 -9.28 -10.69 14.59
C VAL A 78 -8.50 -10.20 15.81
N GLY A 79 -8.10 -11.13 16.67
CA GLY A 79 -7.38 -10.86 17.90
C GLY A 79 -7.77 -11.77 19.05
N VAL A 80 -7.63 -11.27 20.26
CA VAL A 80 -7.93 -12.00 21.49
C VAL A 80 -8.97 -11.28 22.32
N VAL A 81 -9.94 -12.03 22.83
CA VAL A 81 -10.97 -11.53 23.75
C VAL A 81 -10.95 -12.38 25.00
N ALA A 82 -10.89 -11.74 26.17
CA ALA A 82 -11.06 -12.41 27.45
C ALA A 82 -12.38 -11.95 28.08
N VAL A 83 -13.28 -12.89 28.34
CA VAL A 83 -14.57 -12.66 28.99
C VAL A 83 -14.72 -13.70 30.09
N GLU A 84 -14.81 -13.24 31.34
CA GLU A 84 -15.15 -14.11 32.49
C GLU A 84 -14.27 -15.36 32.62
N GLY A 85 -12.96 -15.15 32.45
CA GLY A 85 -11.96 -16.21 32.51
C GLY A 85 -11.83 -17.07 31.24
N GLN A 86 -12.67 -16.83 30.23
CA GLN A 86 -12.62 -17.54 28.95
C GLN A 86 -11.93 -16.71 27.87
N VAL A 87 -11.05 -17.35 27.11
CA VAL A 87 -10.20 -16.68 26.12
C VAL A 87 -10.58 -17.12 24.70
N PHE A 88 -11.02 -16.17 23.89
CA PHE A 88 -11.38 -16.33 22.49
C PHE A 88 -10.24 -15.81 21.61
N LYS A 89 -9.58 -16.73 20.90
CA LYS A 89 -8.47 -16.50 19.97
C LYS A 89 -9.02 -16.47 18.55
N CYS A 90 -9.40 -15.29 18.09
CA CYS A 90 -10.01 -15.08 16.78
C CYS A 90 -8.92 -14.85 15.73
N TYR A 91 -8.75 -15.78 14.79
CA TYR A 91 -7.70 -15.73 13.78
C TYR A 91 -8.24 -15.35 12.38
N PRO A 92 -7.41 -14.74 11.52
CA PRO A 92 -7.81 -14.28 10.19
C PRO A 92 -8.46 -15.36 9.32
N LYS A 93 -9.48 -14.98 8.56
CA LYS A 93 -10.24 -15.91 7.71
C LYS A 93 -9.42 -16.56 6.59
N TYR A 94 -8.28 -15.99 6.16
CA TYR A 94 -7.46 -16.62 5.12
C TYR A 94 -6.71 -17.86 5.60
N ILE A 95 -6.57 -18.03 6.92
CA ILE A 95 -5.94 -19.21 7.51
C ILE A 95 -6.91 -20.39 7.41
N LYS A 96 -6.55 -21.38 6.60
CA LYS A 96 -7.29 -22.62 6.33
C LYS A 96 -6.69 -23.80 7.09
N SER A 97 -5.36 -23.86 7.21
CA SER A 97 -4.67 -24.91 7.94
C SER A 97 -4.85 -24.73 9.45
N THR A 98 -5.01 -25.85 10.16
CA THR A 98 -5.01 -25.88 11.62
C THR A 98 -3.62 -26.14 12.20
N GLU A 99 -2.62 -26.35 11.34
CA GLU A 99 -1.23 -26.52 11.73
C GLU A 99 -0.67 -25.17 12.21
N CYS A 100 -0.04 -25.16 13.38
CA CYS A 100 0.63 -23.98 13.95
C CYS A 100 -0.26 -22.73 14.13
N LEU A 101 -1.57 -22.87 14.37
CA LEU A 101 -2.51 -21.75 14.60
C LEU A 101 -2.02 -20.75 15.67
N PHE A 102 -1.36 -21.25 16.72
CA PHE A 102 -0.81 -20.42 17.78
C PHE A 102 0.28 -19.47 17.25
N GLU A 103 1.26 -19.98 16.50
CA GLU A 103 2.34 -19.16 15.93
C GLU A 103 1.81 -18.20 14.86
N ASN A 104 0.84 -18.62 14.04
CA ASN A 104 0.22 -17.75 13.06
C ASN A 104 -0.52 -16.58 13.73
N LEU A 105 -1.33 -16.86 14.76
CA LEU A 105 -2.04 -15.81 15.50
C LEU A 105 -1.06 -14.89 16.23
N LYS A 106 0.01 -15.44 16.80
CA LYS A 106 1.09 -14.68 17.43
C LYS A 106 1.72 -13.67 16.46
N GLN A 107 2.03 -14.09 15.24
CA GLN A 107 2.52 -13.17 14.21
C GLN A 107 1.49 -12.08 13.86
N VAL A 108 0.23 -12.46 13.68
CA VAL A 108 -0.88 -11.53 13.41
C VAL A 108 -1.01 -10.48 14.52
N LEU A 109 -0.91 -10.88 15.79
CA LEU A 109 -0.98 -9.97 16.93
C LEU A 109 0.20 -9.00 16.97
N LYS A 110 1.41 -9.43 16.59
CA LYS A 110 2.55 -8.50 16.42
C LYS A 110 2.28 -7.46 15.34
N VAL A 111 1.66 -7.85 14.22
CA VAL A 111 1.31 -6.93 13.14
C VAL A 111 0.27 -5.93 13.62
N ILE A 112 -0.78 -6.40 14.31
CA ILE A 112 -1.80 -5.53 14.92
C ILE A 112 -1.14 -4.58 15.93
N ARG A 113 -0.21 -5.08 16.76
CA ARG A 113 0.54 -4.25 17.71
C ARG A 113 1.30 -3.14 17.00
N LYS A 114 2.05 -3.47 15.94
CA LYS A 114 2.83 -2.50 15.16
C LYS A 114 1.93 -1.49 14.46
N TYR A 115 0.81 -1.95 13.89
CA TYR A 115 -0.20 -1.08 13.29
C TYR A 115 -0.76 -0.10 14.35
N ASN A 116 -1.19 -0.64 15.48
CA ASN A 116 -1.76 0.13 16.59
C ASN A 116 -0.72 1.02 17.27
N ALA A 117 0.57 0.70 17.31
CA ALA A 117 1.62 1.56 17.91
C ALA A 117 1.68 2.94 17.25
N SER A 118 1.32 3.04 15.96
CA SER A 118 1.19 4.35 15.29
C SER A 118 -0.05 5.14 15.74
N GLU A 119 -1.03 4.49 16.36
CA GLU A 119 -2.31 5.06 16.86
C GLU A 119 -2.44 5.05 18.42
N GLN A 120 -1.62 4.29 19.15
CA GLN A 120 -1.83 3.89 20.55
C GLN A 120 -1.66 5.03 21.57
N LEU A 121 -0.87 6.06 21.24
CA LEU A 121 -0.78 7.26 22.09
C LEU A 121 -2.14 7.96 22.27
N ILE A 122 -3.10 7.71 21.39
CA ILE A 122 -4.40 8.40 21.37
C ILE A 122 -5.48 7.63 22.16
N TYR A 123 -5.36 6.31 22.31
CA TYR A 123 -6.38 5.48 22.97
C TYR A 123 -6.24 5.39 24.50
N LEU A 124 -5.06 5.61 25.06
CA LEU A 124 -4.87 5.60 26.52
C LEU A 124 -5.38 6.86 27.24
N PHE A 125 -5.64 7.97 26.52
CA PHE A 125 -5.87 9.28 27.17
C PHE A 125 -7.01 10.15 26.66
N ASN A 126 -7.77 9.74 25.63
CA ASN A 126 -8.94 10.52 25.21
C ASN A 126 -10.24 9.76 25.47
N GLY A 127 -11.11 10.32 26.30
CA GLY A 127 -12.46 9.83 26.53
C GLY A 127 -13.24 10.80 27.41
N GLU A 128 -13.64 11.94 26.85
CA GLU A 128 -14.69 12.81 27.42
C GLU A 128 -16.12 12.26 27.17
N ASP A 129 -16.26 11.04 26.66
CA ASP A 129 -17.56 10.37 26.49
C ASP A 129 -17.68 9.19 27.48
N ASP A 130 -18.74 9.21 28.31
CA ASP A 130 -19.12 8.25 29.36
C ASP A 130 -19.36 6.78 28.89
N SER A 131 -18.92 6.40 27.68
CA SER A 131 -19.23 5.10 27.07
C SER A 131 -18.02 4.25 26.64
N ARG A 132 -16.80 4.58 27.09
CA ARG A 132 -15.60 3.76 26.79
C ARG A 132 -15.33 2.73 27.89
N ILE A 133 -15.59 1.45 27.58
CA ILE A 133 -15.27 0.30 28.44
C ILE A 133 -13.75 0.20 28.66
N PHE A 134 -13.35 0.06 29.92
CA PHE A 134 -11.95 -0.11 30.33
C PHE A 134 -11.38 -1.44 29.80
N ASN A 135 -10.24 -1.37 29.13
CA ASN A 135 -9.56 -2.55 28.58
C ASN A 135 -8.37 -2.95 29.47
N LYS A 136 -8.62 -3.85 30.42
CA LYS A 136 -7.62 -4.30 31.40
C LYS A 136 -6.40 -4.94 30.73
N LEU A 137 -6.63 -5.79 29.73
CA LEU A 137 -5.55 -6.47 29.00
C LEU A 137 -4.59 -5.48 28.33
N ALA A 138 -5.10 -4.45 27.65
CA ALA A 138 -4.25 -3.46 27.01
C ALA A 138 -3.37 -2.69 28.02
N VAL A 139 -3.94 -2.35 29.18
CA VAL A 139 -3.21 -1.67 30.26
C VAL A 139 -2.16 -2.57 30.89
N ALA A 140 -2.49 -3.84 31.14
CA ALA A 140 -1.56 -4.82 31.68
C ALA A 140 -0.36 -5.07 30.73
N LEU A 141 -0.63 -5.23 29.43
CA LEU A 141 0.42 -5.36 28.42
C LEU A 141 1.31 -4.12 28.37
N HIS A 142 0.73 -2.93 28.40
CA HIS A 142 1.49 -1.68 28.36
C HIS A 142 2.39 -1.50 29.60
N LEU A 143 1.93 -1.88 30.80
CA LEU A 143 2.74 -1.86 32.02
C LEU A 143 3.96 -2.79 31.92
N LEU A 144 3.74 -4.04 31.46
CA LEU A 144 4.83 -5.00 31.28
C LEU A 144 5.82 -4.55 30.21
N GLU A 145 5.35 -4.07 29.06
CA GLU A 145 6.22 -3.54 27.99
C GLU A 145 7.05 -2.34 28.47
N THR A 146 6.44 -1.42 29.23
CA THR A 146 7.14 -0.26 29.82
C THR A 146 8.22 -0.73 30.80
N TYR A 147 7.91 -1.74 31.62
CA TYR A 147 8.88 -2.33 32.53
C TYR A 147 10.06 -2.99 31.79
N TYR A 148 9.80 -3.72 30.71
CA TYR A 148 10.86 -4.35 29.92
C TYR A 148 11.77 -3.34 29.22
N ALA A 149 11.23 -2.18 28.83
CA ALA A 149 11.99 -1.12 28.19
C ALA A 149 12.79 -0.27 29.18
N ASP A 150 12.16 0.17 30.27
CA ASP A 150 12.69 1.22 31.15
C ASP A 150 13.04 0.76 32.58
N GLY A 151 12.68 -0.47 32.95
CA GLY A 151 12.81 -0.98 34.31
C GLY A 151 11.76 -0.42 35.29
N LEU A 152 12.09 -0.47 36.58
CA LEU A 152 11.17 -0.09 37.66
C LEU A 152 11.03 1.42 37.84
N TYR A 153 9.93 1.81 38.48
CA TYR A 153 9.78 3.16 39.01
C TYR A 153 10.82 3.38 40.11
N THR A 154 11.64 4.42 39.98
CA THR A 154 12.65 4.77 40.98
C THR A 154 12.50 6.23 41.41
N ASN A 155 12.43 6.46 42.70
CA ASN A 155 12.61 7.78 43.30
C ASN A 155 13.96 7.80 44.01
N GLN A 156 14.60 8.96 44.00
CA GLN A 156 15.87 9.15 44.68
C GLN A 156 15.63 9.67 46.11
N LYS A 157 16.52 9.30 47.03
CA LYS A 157 16.59 9.85 48.38
C LYS A 157 18.01 10.29 48.68
N ASP A 158 18.12 11.34 49.46
CA ASP A 158 19.41 11.76 50.00
C ASP A 158 19.70 10.95 51.26
N ILE A 159 20.92 10.41 51.30
CA ILE A 159 21.48 9.72 52.46
C ILE A 159 22.76 10.42 52.89
N ILE A 160 23.10 10.22 54.16
CA ILE A 160 24.35 10.70 54.72
C ILE A 160 25.17 9.47 55.07
N GLU A 161 26.38 9.42 54.54
CA GLU A 161 27.32 8.31 54.68
C GLU A 161 28.64 8.84 55.24
N THR A 162 29.40 7.99 55.92
CA THR A 162 30.74 8.35 56.41
C THR A 162 31.78 8.01 55.35
N ASN A 163 32.56 9.01 54.94
CA ASN A 163 33.59 8.94 53.90
C ASN A 163 33.07 8.44 52.54
N GLY A 164 31.85 8.84 52.17
CA GLY A 164 31.29 8.57 50.84
C GLY A 164 31.90 9.46 49.75
N GLU A 165 31.49 9.21 48.51
CA GLU A 165 31.97 9.95 47.33
C GLU A 165 31.20 11.26 47.07
N GLY A 166 30.17 11.53 47.87
CA GLY A 166 29.29 12.69 47.71
C GLY A 166 29.84 13.99 48.31
N GLU A 167 28.99 15.02 48.37
CA GLU A 167 29.38 16.34 48.90
C GLU A 167 29.65 16.25 50.41
N ILE A 168 30.77 16.82 50.87
CA ILE A 168 31.11 16.86 52.29
C ILE A 168 30.22 17.88 53.02
N LEU A 169 29.43 17.40 53.97
CA LEU A 169 28.66 18.23 54.89
C LEU A 169 29.57 18.69 56.03
N TRP A 170 30.30 19.79 55.81
CA TRP A 170 31.28 20.30 56.79
C TRP A 170 30.66 20.62 58.14
N ASP A 171 29.48 21.23 58.18
CA ASP A 171 28.82 21.57 59.45
C ASP A 171 28.54 20.32 60.30
N ARG A 172 28.05 19.24 59.67
CA ARG A 172 27.84 17.98 60.39
C ARG A 172 29.15 17.31 60.74
N THR A 173 30.10 17.27 59.82
CA THR A 173 31.44 16.69 60.06
C THR A 173 32.11 17.33 61.27
N ILE A 174 32.08 18.66 61.37
CA ILE A 174 32.70 19.41 62.47
C ILE A 174 32.00 19.15 63.81
N ASN A 175 30.67 19.08 63.82
CA ASN A 175 29.87 18.98 65.04
C ASN A 175 29.66 17.54 65.54
N GLU A 176 29.62 16.56 64.63
CA GLU A 176 29.22 15.18 64.92
C GLU A 176 30.41 14.20 64.94
N THR A 177 31.61 14.62 64.48
CA THR A 177 32.80 13.74 64.43
C THR A 177 34.00 14.34 65.15
N PHE A 178 35.01 13.50 65.43
CA PHE A 178 36.21 13.92 66.15
C PHE A 178 37.33 14.38 65.21
N ALA A 179 37.88 15.56 65.49
CA ALA A 179 39.07 16.05 64.82
C ALA A 179 40.35 15.53 65.50
N ILE A 180 41.32 15.11 64.71
CA ILE A 180 42.69 14.86 65.16
C ILE A 180 43.46 16.17 65.05
N ILE A 181 44.03 16.67 66.15
CA ILE A 181 44.79 17.92 66.17
C ILE A 181 46.27 17.64 65.97
N GLN A 182 46.86 18.18 64.90
CA GLN A 182 48.29 18.15 64.64
C GLN A 182 48.77 19.54 64.22
N ASP A 183 49.85 20.04 64.83
CA ASP A 183 50.41 21.39 64.60
C ASP A 183 49.35 22.52 64.72
N ASN A 184 48.49 22.43 65.73
CA ASN A 184 47.39 23.37 66.00
C ASN A 184 46.37 23.49 64.85
N LYS A 185 46.24 22.44 64.01
CA LYS A 185 45.25 22.33 62.94
C LYS A 185 44.37 21.08 63.11
N PRO A 186 43.05 21.18 62.94
CA PRO A 186 42.15 20.02 62.98
C PRO A 186 42.15 19.25 61.66
N TYR A 187 42.25 17.92 61.74
CA TYR A 187 42.10 16.99 60.62
C TYR A 187 40.93 16.04 60.89
N TYR A 188 39.95 16.03 59.98
CA TYR A 188 38.79 15.16 60.05
C TYR A 188 39.02 13.93 59.17
N VAL A 189 38.97 12.73 59.76
CA VAL A 189 39.18 11.46 59.05
C VAL A 189 37.85 10.77 58.72
N GLU A 190 36.78 11.13 59.44
CA GLU A 190 35.42 10.63 59.24
C GLU A 190 34.53 11.75 58.71
N LEU A 191 34.57 11.97 57.39
CA LEU A 191 33.78 13.00 56.73
C LEU A 191 32.32 12.54 56.62
N GLN A 192 31.37 13.37 57.04
CA GLN A 192 29.95 13.13 56.75
C GLN A 192 29.65 13.66 55.36
N THR A 193 29.30 12.78 54.43
CA THR A 193 29.06 13.12 53.02
C THR A 193 27.61 12.86 52.64
N GLN A 194 26.99 13.78 51.90
CA GLN A 194 25.65 13.62 51.34
C GLN A 194 25.74 12.98 49.96
N ASN A 195 25.00 11.90 49.78
CA ASN A 195 24.87 11.20 48.51
C ASN A 195 23.40 10.99 48.17
N THR A 196 23.08 10.92 46.88
CA THR A 196 21.72 10.66 46.40
C THR A 196 21.67 9.25 45.85
N VAL A 197 20.85 8.40 46.46
CA VAL A 197 20.70 6.99 46.08
C VAL A 197 19.27 6.68 45.69
N ASP A 198 19.08 5.63 44.88
CA ASP A 198 17.76 5.13 44.58
C ASP A 198 17.08 4.58 45.84
N ASN A 199 15.82 4.96 46.04
CA ASN A 199 15.03 4.51 47.16
C ASN A 199 14.31 3.20 46.81
N ASP A 200 14.99 2.08 47.04
CA ASP A 200 14.41 0.75 46.81
C ASP A 200 13.15 0.47 47.66
N TYR A 201 13.00 1.17 48.79
CA TYR A 201 11.83 1.06 49.68
C TYR A 201 10.73 2.08 49.36
N ASP A 202 10.85 2.79 48.23
CA ASP A 202 9.82 3.74 47.79
C ASP A 202 8.46 3.03 47.61
N TYR A 203 7.41 3.69 48.10
CA TYR A 203 6.06 3.14 48.08
C TYR A 203 5.59 2.86 46.65
N PHE A 204 5.87 3.75 45.71
CA PHE A 204 5.41 3.63 44.32
C PHE A 204 6.23 2.61 43.53
N ARG A 205 7.51 2.46 43.87
CA ARG A 205 8.33 1.36 43.36
C ARG A 205 7.76 0.00 43.76
N ARG A 206 7.55 -0.23 45.06
CA ARG A 206 6.98 -1.49 45.57
C ARG A 206 5.57 -1.75 45.03
N LEU A 207 4.75 -0.70 44.92
CA LEU A 207 3.42 -0.81 44.31
C LEU A 207 3.51 -1.22 42.83
N HIS A 208 4.46 -0.66 42.09
CA HIS A 208 4.71 -1.04 40.71
C HIS A 208 5.16 -2.51 40.58
N GLU A 209 6.04 -2.99 41.46
CA GLU A 209 6.46 -4.41 41.52
C GLU A 209 5.26 -5.35 41.77
N CYS A 210 4.37 -4.98 42.69
CA CYS A 210 3.14 -5.72 43.00
C CYS A 210 2.19 -5.78 41.79
N VAL A 211 1.93 -4.63 41.15
CA VAL A 211 1.06 -4.54 39.98
C VAL A 211 1.62 -5.35 38.81
N LEU A 212 2.93 -5.26 38.52
CA LEU A 212 3.56 -6.04 37.45
C LEU A 212 3.46 -7.54 37.71
N THR A 213 3.70 -7.97 38.95
CA THR A 213 3.58 -9.38 39.34
C THR A 213 2.14 -9.87 39.15
N GLN A 214 1.15 -9.07 39.54
CA GLN A 214 -0.26 -9.40 39.32
C GLN A 214 -0.62 -9.48 37.83
N CYS A 215 -0.22 -8.48 37.02
CA CYS A 215 -0.45 -8.50 35.58
C CYS A 215 0.18 -9.73 34.92
N SER A 216 1.41 -10.09 35.30
CA SER A 216 2.09 -11.28 34.79
C SER A 216 1.31 -12.55 35.15
N LYS A 217 0.90 -12.72 36.41
CA LYS A 217 0.13 -13.89 36.87
C LYS A 217 -1.20 -14.02 36.10
N GLU A 218 -1.94 -12.93 35.93
CA GLU A 218 -3.19 -12.93 35.15
C GLU A 218 -2.98 -13.35 33.67
N LEU A 219 -1.86 -12.96 33.05
CA LEU A 219 -1.52 -13.36 31.67
C LEU A 219 -1.05 -14.81 31.57
N VAL A 220 -0.39 -15.34 32.61
CA VAL A 220 -0.02 -16.76 32.71
C VAL A 220 -1.26 -17.62 32.81
N ASP A 221 -2.18 -17.28 33.72
CA ASP A 221 -3.42 -18.03 33.95
C ASP A 221 -4.30 -18.12 32.69
N THR A 222 -4.27 -17.07 31.87
CA THR A 222 -5.02 -16.99 30.61
C THR A 222 -4.27 -17.57 29.39
N GLY A 223 -3.00 -17.97 29.56
CA GLY A 223 -2.13 -18.45 28.48
C GLY A 223 -1.84 -17.39 27.41
N LEU A 224 -1.97 -16.11 27.76
CA LEU A 224 -1.73 -14.97 26.87
C LEU A 224 -0.26 -14.55 26.86
N LEU A 225 0.47 -14.82 27.95
CA LEU A 225 1.86 -14.42 28.10
C LEU A 225 2.74 -14.90 26.91
N ASP A 226 2.60 -16.18 26.54
CA ASP A 226 3.32 -16.79 25.42
C ASP A 226 2.91 -16.20 24.06
N LEU A 227 1.63 -15.84 23.92
CA LEU A 227 1.07 -15.28 22.69
C LEU A 227 1.59 -13.86 22.43
N PHE A 228 1.96 -13.14 23.48
CA PHE A 228 2.59 -11.82 23.42
C PHE A 228 4.12 -11.86 23.52
N GLU A 229 4.74 -13.04 23.61
CA GLU A 229 6.19 -13.24 23.80
C GLU A 229 6.75 -12.55 25.05
N LEU A 230 5.93 -12.44 26.09
CA LEU A 230 6.36 -11.88 27.35
C LEU A 230 6.97 -12.98 28.22
N LYS A 231 7.93 -12.61 29.05
CA LYS A 231 8.44 -13.49 30.10
C LYS A 231 7.59 -13.33 31.36
N GLU A 232 7.60 -14.36 32.20
CA GLU A 232 6.94 -14.25 33.50
C GLU A 232 7.77 -13.34 34.40
N VAL A 233 7.08 -12.46 35.11
CA VAL A 233 7.68 -11.48 36.03
C VAL A 233 7.09 -11.72 37.42
N GLU A 234 7.94 -12.21 38.33
CA GLU A 234 7.61 -12.33 39.75
C GLU A 234 8.63 -11.52 40.56
N LEU A 235 8.23 -10.30 40.94
CA LEU A 235 9.13 -9.34 41.61
C LEU A 235 8.89 -9.29 43.12
N THR A 236 7.67 -9.59 43.57
CA THR A 236 7.27 -9.49 44.97
C THR A 236 6.24 -10.54 45.34
N GLN A 237 6.15 -10.81 46.65
CA GLN A 237 5.09 -11.61 47.27
C GLN A 237 4.02 -10.75 47.96
N GLU A 238 4.18 -9.41 47.91
CA GLU A 238 3.21 -8.45 48.45
C GLU A 238 1.95 -8.41 47.58
N ASN A 239 0.80 -8.24 48.22
CA ASN A 239 -0.49 -8.05 47.57
C ASN A 239 -0.90 -6.57 47.62
N LEU A 240 -1.83 -6.16 46.75
CA LEU A 240 -2.36 -4.78 46.76
C LEU A 240 -2.90 -4.35 48.13
N SER A 241 -3.42 -5.29 48.94
CA SER A 241 -3.89 -5.02 50.30
C SER A 241 -2.80 -4.55 51.27
N ASP A 242 -1.54 -4.88 51.00
CA ASP A 242 -0.40 -4.51 51.86
C ASP A 242 -0.04 -3.02 51.71
N PHE A 243 -0.57 -2.35 50.67
CA PHE A 243 -0.36 -0.93 50.37
C PHE A 243 -1.50 -0.03 50.88
N GLY A 244 -2.55 -0.62 51.47
CA GLY A 244 -3.75 0.07 51.95
C GLY A 244 -5.01 -0.33 51.19
N ASP A 245 -6.13 0.35 51.48
CA ASP A 245 -7.34 0.18 50.68
C ASP A 245 -7.20 0.87 49.31
N VAL A 246 -8.06 0.50 48.36
CA VAL A 246 -8.00 1.04 46.98
C VAL A 246 -8.11 2.57 46.97
N SER A 247 -8.99 3.15 47.80
CA SER A 247 -9.16 4.61 47.87
C SER A 247 -7.87 5.30 48.33
N TYR A 248 -7.18 4.73 49.31
CA TYR A 248 -5.90 5.20 49.80
C TYR A 248 -4.80 5.10 48.74
N ILE A 249 -4.72 3.96 48.05
CA ILE A 249 -3.72 3.76 46.98
C ILE A 249 -3.93 4.79 45.85
N LEU A 250 -5.18 4.97 45.40
CA LEU A 250 -5.51 5.93 44.34
C LEU A 250 -5.19 7.38 44.76
N TYR A 251 -5.51 7.75 46.00
CA TYR A 251 -5.15 9.05 46.56
C TYR A 251 -3.63 9.28 46.58
N ARG A 252 -2.86 8.28 47.04
CA ARG A 252 -1.38 8.35 47.06
C ARG A 252 -0.80 8.50 45.66
N LEU A 253 -1.31 7.74 44.69
CA LEU A 253 -0.91 7.86 43.28
C LEU A 253 -1.20 9.25 42.71
N GLN A 254 -2.39 9.80 42.97
CA GLN A 254 -2.77 11.12 42.50
C GLN A 254 -1.85 12.22 43.07
N SER A 255 -1.50 12.13 44.36
CA SER A 255 -0.58 13.05 45.02
C SER A 255 0.82 13.00 44.39
N GLU A 256 1.33 11.79 44.09
CA GLU A 256 2.63 11.62 43.44
C GLU A 256 2.62 12.13 42.00
N ILE A 257 1.55 11.87 41.24
CA ILE A 257 1.39 12.38 39.87
C ILE A 257 1.47 13.91 39.83
N GLN A 258 0.90 14.60 40.83
CA GLN A 258 0.94 16.05 40.94
C GLN A 258 2.32 16.61 41.31
N THR A 259 3.14 15.80 42.00
CA THR A 259 4.47 16.20 42.49
C THR A 259 5.59 15.85 41.49
N GLN A 260 5.40 14.81 40.69
CA GLN A 260 6.37 14.37 39.68
C GLN A 260 6.35 15.28 38.45
N TYR A 261 7.50 15.81 38.05
CA TYR A 261 7.64 16.62 36.83
C TYR A 261 8.11 15.84 35.60
N ILE A 262 8.60 14.61 35.81
CA ILE A 262 9.09 13.75 34.71
C ILE A 262 7.88 13.12 34.01
N THR A 263 7.63 13.51 32.76
CA THR A 263 6.48 13.05 31.95
C THR A 263 6.36 11.53 31.91
N ARG A 264 7.49 10.82 31.78
CA ARG A 264 7.52 9.36 31.77
C ARG A 264 6.99 8.76 33.08
N LYS A 265 7.47 9.25 34.22
CA LYS A 265 7.01 8.83 35.55
C LYS A 265 5.53 9.15 35.75
N GLN A 266 5.09 10.33 35.34
CA GLN A 266 3.68 10.70 35.38
C GLN A 266 2.81 9.74 34.56
N ASN A 267 3.23 9.38 33.35
CA ASN A 267 2.48 8.46 32.49
C ASN A 267 2.40 7.06 33.10
N LEU A 268 3.50 6.54 33.65
CA LEU A 268 3.50 5.25 34.33
C LEU A 268 2.55 5.24 35.53
N LEU A 269 2.63 6.26 36.40
CA LEU A 269 1.75 6.39 37.56
C LEU A 269 0.26 6.52 37.15
N LYS A 270 -0.03 7.26 36.07
CA LYS A 270 -1.39 7.33 35.50
C LYS A 270 -1.87 5.97 34.99
N THR A 271 -1.01 5.20 34.31
CA THR A 271 -1.34 3.85 33.86
C THR A 271 -1.64 2.92 35.04
N ILE A 272 -0.82 2.96 36.10
CA ILE A 272 -1.04 2.19 37.34
C ILE A 272 -2.35 2.62 38.00
N TYR A 273 -2.62 3.94 38.08
CA TYR A 273 -3.87 4.46 38.61
C TYR A 273 -5.08 3.91 37.84
N THR A 274 -5.05 3.96 36.51
CA THR A 274 -6.15 3.44 35.68
C THR A 274 -6.33 1.94 35.86
N TYR A 275 -5.24 1.18 36.01
CA TYR A 275 -5.30 -0.25 36.31
C TYR A 275 -6.03 -0.54 37.64
N ILE A 276 -5.62 0.13 38.72
CA ILE A 276 -6.16 -0.11 40.06
C ILE A 276 -7.59 0.42 40.21
N ALA A 277 -7.89 1.60 39.66
CA ALA A 277 -9.21 2.22 39.75
C ALA A 277 -10.31 1.34 39.15
N ASN A 278 -9.99 0.64 38.06
CA ASN A 278 -10.94 -0.20 37.34
C ASN A 278 -10.91 -1.67 37.79
N ALA A 279 -9.95 -2.09 38.63
CA ALA A 279 -9.85 -3.47 39.13
C ALA A 279 -11.01 -3.89 40.07
N LYS A 280 -11.77 -2.95 40.64
CA LYS A 280 -12.92 -3.24 41.53
C LYS A 280 -14.28 -3.26 40.83
N ILE A 281 -14.36 -2.73 39.61
CA ILE A 281 -15.61 -2.70 38.83
C ILE A 281 -16.01 -4.13 38.40
N ASP A 282 -15.03 -5.04 38.34
CA ASP A 282 -15.14 -6.47 37.99
C ASP A 282 -16.08 -7.34 38.86
N LYS A 283 -16.57 -6.86 40.01
CA LYS A 283 -17.47 -7.69 40.87
C LYS A 283 -18.95 -7.60 40.53
N ASN A 284 -19.39 -6.53 39.85
CA ASN A 284 -20.78 -6.35 39.43
C ASN A 284 -20.93 -6.08 37.93
N ASP A 285 -19.86 -5.66 37.24
CA ASP A 285 -19.83 -5.50 35.79
C ASP A 285 -18.93 -6.55 35.14
N ILE A 286 -19.36 -7.03 33.97
CA ILE A 286 -18.75 -8.10 33.18
C ILE A 286 -17.27 -7.81 32.91
N SER A 287 -16.37 -8.65 33.43
CA SER A 287 -14.93 -8.58 33.13
C SER A 287 -14.69 -8.87 31.64
N TYR A 288 -14.40 -7.81 30.88
CA TYR A 288 -14.30 -7.84 29.43
C TYR A 288 -12.99 -7.18 28.98
N SER A 289 -12.19 -7.89 28.20
CA SER A 289 -10.92 -7.39 27.68
C SER A 289 -10.71 -7.77 26.23
N LEU A 290 -10.25 -6.83 25.42
CA LEU A 290 -10.10 -6.98 23.97
C LEU A 290 -8.69 -6.63 23.51
N TYR A 291 -8.14 -7.39 22.59
CA TYR A 291 -6.91 -7.00 21.91
C TYR A 291 -6.95 -7.46 20.46
N GLY A 292 -7.14 -6.53 19.54
CA GLY A 292 -7.43 -6.88 18.14
C GLY A 292 -8.20 -5.80 17.41
N THR A 293 -8.78 -6.16 16.26
CA THR A 293 -9.51 -5.23 15.39
C THR A 293 -10.66 -5.92 14.65
N ASN A 294 -11.73 -5.18 14.40
CA ASN A 294 -12.84 -5.57 13.54
C ASN A 294 -12.57 -5.20 12.06
N SER A 295 -11.55 -4.38 11.81
CA SER A 295 -11.21 -3.88 10.46
C SER A 295 -9.83 -4.37 10.04
N PHE A 296 -9.64 -5.70 10.12
CA PHE A 296 -8.36 -6.32 9.76
C PHE A 296 -8.00 -6.13 8.27
N ASN A 297 -8.98 -5.81 7.42
CA ASN A 297 -8.74 -5.38 6.06
C ASN A 297 -7.84 -4.13 5.96
N LEU A 298 -7.96 -3.16 6.90
CA LEU A 298 -7.12 -1.97 6.92
C LEU A 298 -5.68 -2.29 7.34
N VAL A 299 -5.52 -3.26 8.24
CA VAL A 299 -4.20 -3.78 8.63
C VAL A 299 -3.52 -4.42 7.41
N TRP A 300 -4.26 -5.23 6.64
CA TRP A 300 -3.76 -5.81 5.39
C TRP A 300 -3.36 -4.76 4.36
N GLU A 301 -4.20 -3.74 4.14
CA GLU A 301 -3.91 -2.61 3.26
C GLU A 301 -2.59 -1.93 3.64
N LYS A 302 -2.42 -1.63 4.93
CA LYS A 302 -1.22 -0.98 5.46
C LYS A 302 0.04 -1.84 5.28
N VAL A 303 -0.07 -3.15 5.52
CA VAL A 303 1.02 -4.11 5.30
C VAL A 303 1.45 -4.10 3.83
N CYS A 304 0.51 -4.23 2.90
CA CYS A 304 0.81 -4.20 1.46
C CYS A 304 1.43 -2.87 1.04
N ALA A 305 0.88 -1.75 1.49
CA ALA A 305 1.39 -0.42 1.17
C ALA A 305 2.81 -0.17 1.68
N ALA A 306 3.15 -0.70 2.86
CA ALA A 306 4.49 -0.62 3.42
C ALA A 306 5.47 -1.51 2.64
N ASN A 307 5.11 -2.76 2.35
CA ASN A 307 6.01 -3.71 1.70
C ASN A 307 6.31 -3.35 0.23
N PHE A 308 5.32 -2.86 -0.52
CA PHE A 308 5.48 -2.50 -1.94
C PHE A 308 5.89 -1.03 -2.16
N GLU A 309 6.31 -0.33 -1.10
CA GLU A 309 6.75 1.06 -1.13
C GLU A 309 5.78 2.01 -1.85
N ASN A 310 4.60 2.21 -1.25
CA ASN A 310 3.56 3.06 -1.83
C ASN A 310 4.07 4.47 -2.19
N VAL A 311 3.93 4.85 -3.46
CA VAL A 311 4.38 6.16 -3.98
C VAL A 311 3.28 7.22 -4.06
N LEU A 312 2.04 6.91 -3.64
CA LEU A 312 0.90 7.85 -3.75
C LEU A 312 1.14 9.21 -3.09
N ASP A 313 1.80 9.22 -1.93
CA ASP A 313 2.06 10.43 -1.17
C ASP A 313 3.44 11.06 -1.50
N LYS A 314 4.21 10.45 -2.42
CA LYS A 314 5.45 11.04 -2.96
C LYS A 314 5.10 12.18 -3.93
N LYS A 315 5.98 13.18 -4.00
CA LYS A 315 5.84 14.25 -5.00
C LYS A 315 6.14 13.71 -6.39
N ILE A 316 5.43 14.20 -7.39
CA ILE A 316 5.60 13.77 -8.78
C ILE A 316 7.04 13.99 -9.27
N VAL A 317 7.71 15.04 -8.78
CA VAL A 317 9.11 15.35 -9.15
C VAL A 317 10.11 14.28 -8.70
N ASP A 318 9.78 13.55 -7.62
CA ASP A 318 10.64 12.51 -7.05
C ASP A 318 10.37 11.13 -7.68
N LEU A 319 9.37 11.02 -8.57
CA LEU A 319 9.06 9.78 -9.26
C LEU A 319 9.99 9.56 -10.47
N PRO A 320 10.22 8.30 -10.88
CA PRO A 320 10.91 8.00 -12.12
C PRO A 320 10.26 8.69 -13.33
N LEU A 321 11.08 9.02 -14.34
CA LEU A 321 10.66 9.67 -15.59
C LEU A 321 10.09 11.09 -15.47
N SER A 322 10.11 11.73 -14.29
CA SER A 322 9.58 13.09 -14.07
C SER A 322 10.24 14.20 -14.91
N ASP A 323 11.47 13.97 -15.38
CA ASP A 323 12.25 14.91 -16.20
C ASP A 323 11.95 14.83 -17.71
N SER A 324 11.24 13.80 -18.17
CA SER A 324 11.10 13.46 -19.60
C SER A 324 10.16 14.39 -20.38
N THR A 325 9.42 15.28 -19.72
CA THR A 325 8.54 16.25 -20.38
C THR A 325 8.75 17.67 -19.88
N GLY A 326 8.69 18.65 -20.78
CA GLY A 326 8.82 20.09 -20.49
C GLY A 326 7.75 20.69 -19.57
N ASN A 327 6.93 19.88 -18.91
CA ASN A 327 5.80 20.27 -18.06
C ASN A 327 6.17 20.40 -16.57
N LYS A 328 7.41 20.79 -16.25
CA LYS A 328 7.86 21.00 -14.86
C LYS A 328 7.03 22.02 -14.09
N SER A 329 6.29 22.91 -14.75
CA SER A 329 5.47 23.93 -14.10
C SER A 329 4.12 23.42 -13.57
N GLU A 330 3.52 22.39 -14.19
CA GLU A 330 2.17 21.92 -13.82
C GLU A 330 2.18 21.06 -12.54
N TYR A 331 3.24 20.27 -12.31
CA TYR A 331 3.29 19.25 -11.26
C TYR A 331 4.30 19.50 -10.12
N LYS A 332 4.94 20.66 -10.09
CA LYS A 332 6.12 20.94 -9.24
C LYS A 332 5.94 20.65 -7.74
N ASN A 333 4.73 20.79 -7.23
CA ASN A 333 4.40 20.61 -5.80
C ASN A 333 3.30 19.58 -5.55
N MET A 334 2.90 18.84 -6.57
CA MET A 334 1.75 17.95 -6.53
C MET A 334 2.19 16.54 -6.15
N THR A 335 1.41 15.87 -5.30
CA THR A 335 1.60 14.44 -5.01
C THR A 335 0.92 13.58 -6.07
N LEU A 336 1.32 12.32 -6.19
CA LEU A 336 0.67 11.41 -7.14
C LEU A 336 -0.82 11.24 -6.81
N ARG A 337 -1.19 11.20 -5.52
CA ARG A 337 -2.60 11.12 -5.07
C ARG A 337 -3.45 12.27 -5.60
N GLU A 338 -2.89 13.47 -5.72
CA GLU A 338 -3.62 14.65 -6.19
C GLU A 338 -3.92 14.60 -7.69
N VAL A 339 -3.27 13.72 -8.46
CA VAL A 339 -3.54 13.55 -9.91
C VAL A 339 -4.99 13.15 -10.14
N ILE A 340 -5.57 12.41 -9.20
CA ILE A 340 -6.97 12.02 -9.21
C ILE A 340 -7.86 13.20 -8.82
N LYS A 341 -8.44 13.84 -9.83
CA LYS A 341 -9.31 15.01 -9.64
C LYS A 341 -10.58 14.67 -8.86
N ALA A 342 -10.94 15.53 -7.90
CA ALA A 342 -12.19 15.41 -7.15
C ALA A 342 -13.42 15.75 -8.03
N PRO A 343 -14.60 15.16 -7.75
CA PRO A 343 -15.83 15.51 -8.43
C PRO A 343 -16.23 16.97 -8.15
N ARG A 344 -16.80 17.63 -9.16
CA ARG A 344 -17.21 19.05 -9.08
C ARG A 344 -18.72 19.15 -8.90
N TRP A 345 -19.14 19.86 -7.86
CA TRP A 345 -20.56 20.10 -7.57
C TRP A 345 -20.90 21.56 -7.85
N LYS A 346 -21.88 21.79 -8.73
CA LYS A 346 -22.37 23.14 -9.06
C LYS A 346 -23.86 23.21 -8.80
N ASN A 347 -24.28 24.32 -8.20
CA ASN A 347 -25.70 24.64 -8.04
C ASN A 347 -26.09 25.73 -9.04
N THR A 348 -27.12 25.47 -9.86
CA THR A 348 -27.60 26.42 -10.87
C THR A 348 -28.07 27.75 -10.28
N LYS A 349 -28.54 27.76 -9.02
CA LYS A 349 -28.92 28.98 -8.30
C LYS A 349 -27.72 29.82 -7.85
N TYR A 350 -26.55 29.22 -7.76
CA TYR A 350 -25.34 29.84 -7.24
C TYR A 350 -24.14 29.60 -8.19
N PRO A 351 -24.20 30.10 -9.44
CA PRO A 351 -23.21 29.77 -10.46
C PRO A 351 -21.80 30.29 -10.16
N ASN A 352 -21.69 31.33 -9.32
CA ASN A 352 -20.44 32.03 -9.02
C ASN A 352 -19.84 31.64 -7.65
N VAL A 353 -20.42 30.65 -6.96
CA VAL A 353 -19.88 30.19 -5.67
C VAL A 353 -18.72 29.24 -5.91
N ILE A 354 -17.65 29.40 -5.12
CA ILE A 354 -16.47 28.54 -5.13
C ILE A 354 -16.92 27.11 -4.81
N GLU A 355 -16.51 26.15 -5.63
CA GLU A 355 -16.90 24.75 -5.49
C GLU A 355 -16.41 24.18 -4.15
N PRO A 356 -17.26 23.42 -3.44
CA PRO A 356 -16.85 22.80 -2.18
C PRO A 356 -15.76 21.75 -2.44
N LYS A 357 -14.78 21.70 -1.54
CA LYS A 357 -13.78 20.62 -1.53
C LYS A 357 -14.46 19.32 -1.09
N VAL A 358 -14.49 18.33 -1.96
CA VAL A 358 -15.06 17.01 -1.71
C VAL A 358 -14.00 15.92 -1.87
N LYS A 359 -14.26 14.75 -1.29
CA LYS A 359 -13.35 13.60 -1.38
C LYS A 359 -13.34 13.05 -2.82
N THR A 360 -12.19 12.54 -3.23
CA THR A 360 -11.97 11.87 -4.52
C THR A 360 -11.75 10.37 -4.33
N LEU A 361 -11.60 9.64 -5.43
CA LEU A 361 -11.20 8.23 -5.43
C LEU A 361 -9.84 8.05 -4.72
N LYS A 362 -9.75 7.03 -3.87
CA LYS A 362 -8.54 6.76 -3.07
C LYS A 362 -8.05 5.34 -3.37
N PRO A 363 -7.05 5.18 -4.25
CA PRO A 363 -6.35 3.90 -4.38
C PRO A 363 -5.58 3.60 -3.08
N ASP A 364 -5.40 2.31 -2.80
CA ASP A 364 -4.68 1.83 -1.63
C ASP A 364 -3.18 2.09 -1.80
N LEU A 365 -2.58 1.59 -2.89
CA LEU A 365 -1.19 1.89 -3.23
C LEU A 365 -0.89 1.93 -4.73
N VAL A 366 0.18 2.64 -5.06
CA VAL A 366 0.83 2.59 -6.37
C VAL A 366 2.28 2.21 -6.15
N CYS A 367 2.79 1.28 -6.97
CA CYS A 367 4.17 0.84 -6.98
C CYS A 367 4.75 1.09 -8.38
N ILE A 368 5.95 1.67 -8.45
CA ILE A 368 6.62 1.97 -9.71
C ILE A 368 7.99 1.31 -9.67
N TYR A 369 8.32 0.52 -10.69
CA TYR A 369 9.56 -0.25 -10.73
C TYR A 369 10.10 -0.40 -12.15
N PRO A 370 11.44 -0.51 -12.32
CA PRO A 370 12.06 -0.71 -13.62
C PRO A 370 11.82 -2.13 -14.13
N VAL A 371 11.45 -2.25 -15.40
CA VAL A 371 11.35 -3.52 -16.13
C VAL A 371 12.62 -3.77 -16.93
N ASP A 372 13.19 -2.71 -17.49
CA ASP A 372 14.50 -2.72 -18.16
C ASP A 372 15.23 -1.42 -17.83
N GLU A 373 16.15 -1.47 -16.87
CA GLU A 373 16.94 -0.32 -16.44
C GLU A 373 17.78 0.27 -17.58
N GLN A 374 18.27 -0.57 -18.51
CA GLN A 374 19.09 -0.10 -19.63
C GLN A 374 18.26 0.68 -20.66
N LYS A 375 16.99 0.29 -20.84
CA LYS A 375 16.04 1.00 -21.70
C LYS A 375 15.28 2.12 -20.98
N LYS A 376 15.42 2.24 -19.65
CA LYS A 376 14.60 3.10 -18.78
C LYS A 376 13.10 2.82 -18.90
N ASP A 377 12.73 1.57 -19.10
CA ASP A 377 11.34 1.16 -19.13
C ASP A 377 10.85 0.92 -17.69
N TYR A 378 9.80 1.65 -17.29
CA TYR A 378 9.17 1.52 -15.98
C TYR A 378 7.74 0.97 -16.11
N CYS A 379 7.35 0.15 -15.13
CA CYS A 379 5.97 -0.27 -14.94
C CYS A 379 5.28 0.59 -13.90
N PHE A 380 4.04 0.98 -14.19
CA PHE A 380 3.14 1.65 -13.27
C PHE A 380 2.12 0.64 -12.71
N GLY A 381 2.39 0.11 -11.52
CA GLY A 381 1.55 -0.85 -10.82
C GLY A 381 0.51 -0.16 -9.94
N ILE A 382 -0.77 -0.37 -10.26
CA ILE A 382 -1.92 0.09 -9.47
C ILE A 382 -2.41 -1.11 -8.68
N TYR A 383 -2.10 -1.13 -7.38
CA TYR A 383 -2.40 -2.28 -6.53
C TYR A 383 -3.45 -1.90 -5.48
N ASP A 384 -4.43 -2.79 -5.32
CA ASP A 384 -5.52 -2.62 -4.38
C ASP A 384 -5.60 -3.86 -3.48
N ALA A 385 -5.44 -3.63 -2.18
CA ALA A 385 -5.24 -4.65 -1.18
C ALA A 385 -6.60 -5.15 -0.70
N LYS A 386 -6.93 -6.36 -1.11
CA LYS A 386 -8.26 -6.92 -0.97
C LYS A 386 -8.27 -8.06 0.03
N TYR A 387 -8.89 -7.84 1.19
CA TYR A 387 -9.02 -8.85 2.24
C TYR A 387 -10.15 -9.87 1.91
N TYR A 388 -10.01 -10.52 0.76
CA TYR A 388 -10.93 -11.53 0.21
C TYR A 388 -10.23 -12.89 0.14
N CYS A 389 -11.01 -13.96 0.33
CA CYS A 389 -10.52 -15.34 0.26
C CYS A 389 -11.18 -16.01 -0.92
N ILE A 390 -10.63 -15.76 -2.10
CA ILE A 390 -11.19 -16.23 -3.37
C ILE A 390 -10.99 -17.74 -3.46
N ASP A 391 -12.08 -18.47 -3.65
CA ASP A 391 -12.07 -19.91 -3.89
C ASP A 391 -12.71 -20.19 -5.25
N TYR A 392 -11.95 -20.84 -6.12
CA TYR A 392 -12.38 -21.19 -7.48
C TYR A 392 -12.32 -22.70 -7.59
N GLN A 393 -13.48 -23.33 -7.73
CA GLN A 393 -13.62 -24.78 -7.77
C GLN A 393 -14.21 -25.20 -9.12
N VAL A 394 -13.72 -26.31 -9.65
CA VAL A 394 -14.25 -26.93 -10.86
C VAL A 394 -14.72 -28.33 -10.51
N HIS A 395 -16.04 -28.54 -10.50
CA HIS A 395 -16.65 -29.84 -10.26
C HIS A 395 -17.45 -30.25 -11.51
N GLU A 396 -17.15 -31.43 -12.05
CA GLU A 396 -17.84 -32.00 -13.22
C GLU A 396 -17.94 -31.05 -14.43
N GLY A 397 -16.91 -30.23 -14.66
CA GLY A 397 -16.86 -29.27 -15.77
C GLY A 397 -17.65 -27.98 -15.55
N LYS A 398 -18.27 -27.79 -14.38
CA LYS A 398 -18.85 -26.51 -13.95
C LYS A 398 -17.91 -25.81 -12.98
N ALA A 399 -17.56 -24.57 -13.31
CA ALA A 399 -16.81 -23.70 -12.42
C ALA A 399 -17.74 -22.96 -11.47
N SER A 400 -17.39 -22.93 -10.19
CA SER A 400 -17.98 -22.06 -9.18
C SER A 400 -16.88 -21.19 -8.56
N ILE A 401 -17.23 -19.95 -8.25
CA ILE A 401 -16.35 -19.02 -7.55
C ILE A 401 -17.09 -18.48 -6.33
N SER A 402 -16.39 -18.37 -5.21
CA SER A 402 -16.87 -17.75 -3.98
C SER A 402 -15.80 -16.87 -3.35
N GLY A 403 -16.23 -15.92 -2.52
CA GLY A 403 -15.34 -15.02 -1.80
C GLY A 403 -14.57 -14.02 -2.66
N GLN A 404 -15.04 -13.77 -3.90
CA GLN A 404 -14.49 -12.79 -4.84
C GLN A 404 -14.83 -11.33 -4.44
N PRO A 405 -14.01 -10.35 -4.86
CA PRO A 405 -14.38 -8.94 -4.77
C PRO A 405 -15.70 -8.66 -5.48
N GLY A 406 -16.50 -7.76 -4.92
CA GLY A 406 -17.77 -7.35 -5.53
C GLY A 406 -17.57 -6.52 -6.80
N VAL A 407 -18.62 -6.39 -7.62
CA VAL A 407 -18.60 -5.58 -8.86
C VAL A 407 -18.16 -4.12 -8.60
N GLY A 408 -18.53 -3.58 -7.44
CA GLY A 408 -18.12 -2.23 -7.03
C GLY A 408 -16.61 -2.07 -6.89
N ASP A 409 -15.90 -3.11 -6.42
CA ASP A 409 -14.44 -3.07 -6.29
C ASP A 409 -13.74 -3.25 -7.63
N VAL A 410 -14.24 -4.16 -8.48
CA VAL A 410 -13.78 -4.31 -9.88
C VAL A 410 -13.91 -2.98 -10.62
N THR A 411 -15.05 -2.31 -10.47
CA THR A 411 -15.31 -1.01 -11.11
C THR A 411 -14.35 0.07 -10.61
N LYS A 412 -14.15 0.19 -9.29
CA LYS A 412 -13.22 1.17 -8.71
C LYS A 412 -11.80 0.96 -9.24
N GLN A 413 -11.37 -0.28 -9.39
CA GLN A 413 -10.04 -0.60 -9.84
C GLN A 413 -9.77 -0.15 -11.28
N TYR A 414 -10.73 -0.34 -12.19
CA TYR A 414 -10.67 0.23 -13.54
C TYR A 414 -10.70 1.77 -13.52
N LEU A 415 -11.51 2.38 -12.64
CA LEU A 415 -11.56 3.83 -12.48
C LEU A 415 -10.23 4.42 -12.00
N TYR A 416 -9.48 3.72 -11.15
CA TYR A 416 -8.14 4.15 -10.75
C TYR A 416 -7.19 4.19 -11.95
N GLN A 417 -7.18 3.16 -12.80
CA GLN A 417 -6.38 3.16 -14.03
C GLN A 417 -6.76 4.32 -14.94
N LEU A 418 -8.06 4.56 -15.16
CA LEU A 418 -8.55 5.69 -15.96
C LEU A 418 -8.12 7.04 -15.40
N ALA A 419 -8.11 7.19 -14.07
CA ALA A 419 -7.71 8.43 -13.41
C ALA A 419 -6.22 8.74 -13.64
N PHE A 420 -5.37 7.71 -13.70
CA PHE A 420 -3.94 7.85 -13.96
C PHE A 420 -3.55 7.81 -15.43
N ASP A 421 -4.41 7.34 -16.34
CA ASP A 421 -4.08 7.09 -17.75
C ASP A 421 -3.40 8.27 -18.47
N ASN A 422 -3.93 9.49 -18.30
CA ASN A 422 -3.32 10.69 -18.88
C ASN A 422 -1.92 10.97 -18.30
N PHE A 423 -1.76 10.77 -16.99
CA PHE A 423 -0.46 10.92 -16.33
C PHE A 423 0.54 9.87 -16.82
N ILE A 424 0.12 8.59 -16.90
CA ILE A 424 0.92 7.47 -17.38
C ILE A 424 1.43 7.74 -18.79
N GLY A 425 0.54 8.13 -19.71
CA GLY A 425 0.88 8.45 -21.09
C GLY A 425 1.81 9.66 -21.22
N LYS A 426 1.56 10.73 -20.46
CA LYS A 426 2.40 11.94 -20.47
C LYS A 426 3.82 11.68 -19.92
N GLN A 427 3.96 10.89 -18.87
CA GLN A 427 5.28 10.61 -18.26
C GLN A 427 6.06 9.49 -18.97
N GLY A 428 5.44 8.81 -19.95
CA GLY A 428 6.11 7.78 -20.74
C GLY A 428 6.25 6.42 -20.05
N TYR A 429 5.38 6.11 -19.08
CA TYR A 429 5.33 4.77 -18.50
C TYR A 429 4.84 3.77 -19.56
N ARG A 430 5.66 2.76 -19.84
CA ARG A 430 5.41 1.82 -20.94
C ARG A 430 4.44 0.71 -20.56
N TYR A 431 4.47 0.30 -19.30
CA TYR A 431 3.68 -0.80 -18.79
C TYR A 431 2.77 -0.32 -17.67
N VAL A 432 1.56 -0.87 -17.62
CA VAL A 432 0.59 -0.65 -16.55
C VAL A 432 0.19 -2.02 -16.07
N GLN A 433 0.12 -2.20 -14.75
CA GLN A 433 -0.42 -3.41 -14.14
C GLN A 433 -1.53 -3.03 -13.20
N ASN A 434 -2.65 -3.74 -13.32
CA ASN A 434 -3.79 -3.56 -12.46
C ASN A 434 -3.96 -4.81 -11.60
N VAL A 435 -3.81 -4.72 -10.28
CA VAL A 435 -3.67 -5.92 -9.43
C VAL A 435 -4.51 -5.85 -8.14
N PHE A 436 -5.22 -6.93 -7.85
CA PHE A 436 -5.75 -7.20 -6.52
C PHE A 436 -4.78 -8.05 -5.70
N LEU A 437 -4.40 -7.54 -4.52
CA LEU A 437 -3.52 -8.23 -3.58
C LEU A 437 -4.35 -8.86 -2.46
N CYS A 438 -4.60 -10.16 -2.58
CA CYS A 438 -5.36 -10.94 -1.60
C CYS A 438 -4.44 -11.73 -0.67
N PRO A 439 -4.75 -11.87 0.62
CA PRO A 439 -3.95 -12.71 1.53
C PRO A 439 -4.26 -14.20 1.32
N ASP A 440 -3.23 -15.03 1.43
CA ASP A 440 -3.32 -16.49 1.41
C ASP A 440 -2.21 -17.10 2.31
N GLU A 441 -2.36 -18.37 2.70
CA GLU A 441 -1.34 -19.05 3.53
C GLU A 441 -0.06 -19.34 2.74
N VAL A 442 -0.20 -19.84 1.51
CA VAL A 442 0.94 -20.26 0.68
C VAL A 442 1.32 -19.16 -0.30
N GLY A 443 0.31 -18.47 -0.83
CA GLY A 443 0.46 -17.49 -1.90
C GLY A 443 0.47 -18.13 -3.29
N ASP A 444 -0.03 -17.39 -4.24
CA ASP A 444 -0.08 -17.71 -5.66
C ASP A 444 -0.02 -16.41 -6.46
N LYS A 445 1.15 -16.14 -7.06
CA LYS A 445 1.37 -14.91 -7.82
C LYS A 445 0.62 -14.86 -9.15
N GLN A 446 0.10 -15.98 -9.65
CA GLN A 446 -0.61 -16.07 -10.94
C GLN A 446 -1.97 -16.76 -10.75
N TYR A 447 -2.68 -16.42 -9.68
CA TYR A 447 -3.95 -17.06 -9.34
C TYR A 447 -5.01 -16.88 -10.42
N GLY A 448 -5.07 -15.72 -11.06
CA GLY A 448 -5.98 -15.49 -12.19
C GLY A 448 -6.14 -14.01 -12.53
N TRP A 449 -7.22 -13.68 -13.23
CA TRP A 449 -7.58 -12.31 -13.61
C TRP A 449 -9.09 -12.15 -13.65
N VAL A 450 -9.55 -10.90 -13.53
CA VAL A 450 -10.95 -10.52 -13.74
C VAL A 450 -11.02 -9.42 -14.78
N GLN A 451 -11.99 -9.57 -15.69
CA GLN A 451 -12.26 -8.62 -16.76
C GLN A 451 -13.71 -8.16 -16.69
N MET A 452 -13.93 -6.89 -17.03
CA MET A 452 -15.27 -6.35 -17.25
C MET A 452 -15.30 -5.62 -18.60
N ASP A 453 -15.94 -6.22 -19.60
CA ASP A 453 -15.86 -5.77 -21.00
C ASP A 453 -16.23 -4.30 -21.21
N ILE A 454 -17.26 -3.81 -20.50
CA ILE A 454 -17.73 -2.42 -20.57
C ILE A 454 -16.67 -1.41 -20.11
N LEU A 455 -15.75 -1.82 -19.23
CA LEU A 455 -14.68 -0.97 -18.71
C LEU A 455 -13.33 -1.25 -19.38
N ASN A 456 -13.12 -2.47 -19.87
CA ASN A 456 -11.92 -2.81 -20.63
C ASN A 456 -11.81 -1.93 -21.89
N HIS A 457 -12.93 -1.59 -22.53
CA HIS A 457 -12.95 -0.71 -23.71
C HIS A 457 -13.77 0.57 -23.46
N ILE A 458 -13.10 1.69 -23.15
CA ILE A 458 -13.76 2.99 -22.98
C ILE A 458 -13.25 3.97 -24.05
N GLY A 459 -14.12 4.25 -25.03
CA GLY A 459 -13.78 5.11 -26.16
C GLY A 459 -12.66 4.50 -27.01
N ASN A 460 -11.54 5.21 -27.11
CA ASN A 460 -10.33 4.76 -27.80
C ASN A 460 -9.29 4.12 -26.87
N LYS A 461 -9.63 3.87 -25.60
CA LYS A 461 -8.72 3.35 -24.59
C LYS A 461 -9.04 1.92 -24.25
N LYS A 462 -7.99 1.09 -24.24
CA LYS A 462 -8.03 -0.27 -23.71
C LYS A 462 -7.36 -0.30 -22.34
N LEU A 463 -8.11 -0.67 -21.30
CA LEU A 463 -7.60 -0.82 -19.95
C LEU A 463 -7.06 -2.24 -19.73
N GLU A 464 -6.27 -2.43 -18.67
CA GLU A 464 -5.71 -3.74 -18.35
C GLU A 464 -6.72 -4.58 -17.61
N ASP A 465 -6.71 -5.88 -17.88
CA ASP A 465 -7.39 -6.84 -17.01
C ASP A 465 -6.79 -6.77 -15.61
N ILE A 466 -7.64 -6.99 -14.61
CA ILE A 466 -7.22 -6.90 -13.22
C ILE A 466 -6.67 -8.27 -12.83
N ALA A 467 -5.35 -8.37 -12.69
CA ALA A 467 -4.69 -9.56 -12.18
C ALA A 467 -5.07 -9.78 -10.71
N VAL A 468 -5.30 -11.04 -10.34
CA VAL A 468 -5.56 -11.43 -8.96
C VAL A 468 -4.32 -12.17 -8.46
N VAL A 469 -3.69 -11.61 -7.42
CA VAL A 469 -2.49 -12.13 -6.79
C VAL A 469 -2.81 -12.53 -5.37
N LYS A 470 -2.49 -13.76 -5.01
CA LYS A 470 -2.53 -14.24 -3.64
C LYS A 470 -1.14 -14.10 -3.02
N LEU A 471 -1.00 -13.24 -2.03
CA LEU A 471 0.26 -13.05 -1.31
C LEU A 471 0.29 -13.96 -0.08
N CYS A 472 1.43 -14.61 0.14
CA CYS A 472 1.69 -15.33 1.38
C CYS A 472 1.68 -14.35 2.56
N ALA A 473 0.61 -14.40 3.37
CA ALA A 473 0.37 -13.42 4.44
C ALA A 473 1.48 -13.43 5.48
N SER A 474 1.99 -14.61 5.86
CA SER A 474 3.07 -14.73 6.85
C SER A 474 4.37 -14.08 6.40
N LYS A 475 4.73 -14.20 5.11
CA LYS A 475 5.89 -13.52 4.52
C LYS A 475 5.67 -12.00 4.48
N MET A 476 4.48 -11.55 4.07
CA MET A 476 4.17 -10.12 4.04
C MET A 476 4.21 -9.50 5.45
N TYR A 477 3.70 -10.20 6.45
CA TYR A 477 3.79 -9.76 7.83
C TYR A 477 5.21 -9.70 8.34
N GLN A 478 6.06 -10.66 7.99
CA GLN A 478 7.46 -10.64 8.40
C GLN A 478 8.19 -9.42 7.83
N LEU A 479 8.07 -9.16 6.51
CA LEU A 479 8.63 -7.97 5.87
C LEU A 479 8.13 -6.69 6.54
N TYR A 480 6.82 -6.62 6.81
CA TYR A 480 6.22 -5.48 7.49
C TYR A 480 6.79 -5.30 8.89
N LEU A 481 6.89 -6.35 9.70
CA LEU A 481 7.45 -6.31 11.06
C LEU A 481 8.91 -5.86 11.06
N ASP A 482 9.70 -6.32 10.09
CA ASP A 482 11.13 -6.02 9.93
C ASP A 482 11.41 -4.64 9.31
N ASN A 483 10.37 -3.88 8.95
CA ASN A 483 10.47 -2.60 8.21
C ASN A 483 11.19 -2.76 6.85
N GLN A 484 11.02 -3.90 6.20
CA GLN A 484 11.62 -4.17 4.91
C GLN A 484 10.63 -3.87 3.78
N THR A 485 11.11 -3.20 2.75
CA THR A 485 10.40 -3.06 1.48
C THR A 485 10.90 -4.12 0.51
N ILE A 486 10.02 -4.59 -0.37
CA ILE A 486 10.38 -5.48 -1.46
C ILE A 486 11.23 -4.65 -2.42
N SER A 487 12.43 -5.15 -2.75
CA SER A 487 13.28 -4.47 -3.72
C SER A 487 12.58 -4.40 -5.08
N GLU A 488 12.76 -3.30 -5.79
CA GLU A 488 12.20 -3.11 -7.13
C GLU A 488 12.57 -4.26 -8.10
N ASN A 489 13.74 -4.88 -7.91
CA ASN A 489 14.22 -6.03 -8.69
C ASN A 489 13.57 -7.38 -8.31
N GLU A 490 12.90 -7.45 -7.17
CA GLU A 490 12.30 -8.67 -6.63
C GLU A 490 10.77 -8.67 -6.75
N ILE A 491 10.16 -7.60 -7.27
CA ILE A 491 8.70 -7.49 -7.44
C ILE A 491 8.12 -8.65 -8.27
N ASN A 492 8.84 -9.13 -9.28
CA ASN A 492 8.43 -10.26 -10.12
C ASN A 492 8.34 -11.61 -9.35
N GLN A 493 8.88 -11.69 -8.13
CA GLN A 493 8.68 -12.84 -7.25
C GLN A 493 7.26 -12.87 -6.67
N TYR A 494 6.60 -11.71 -6.57
CA TYR A 494 5.29 -11.54 -5.92
C TYR A 494 4.18 -11.21 -6.91
N ILE A 495 4.49 -10.51 -7.99
CA ILE A 495 3.55 -10.04 -9.02
C ILE A 495 3.82 -10.81 -10.33
N PRO A 496 2.81 -11.07 -11.19
CA PRO A 496 3.02 -11.65 -12.51
C PRO A 496 4.05 -10.88 -13.33
N GLU A 497 4.93 -11.62 -13.99
CA GLU A 497 5.86 -11.03 -14.96
C GLU A 497 5.09 -10.43 -16.13
N ILE A 498 5.57 -9.27 -16.58
CA ILE A 498 5.06 -8.61 -17.78
C ILE A 498 5.63 -9.37 -18.98
N THR A 499 4.82 -10.22 -19.61
CA THR A 499 5.21 -10.90 -20.85
C THR A 499 5.34 -9.87 -21.98
N GLU A 500 6.52 -9.80 -22.60
CA GLU A 500 6.79 -8.89 -23.74
C GLU A 500 5.83 -9.10 -24.95
N ASN A 501 5.05 -10.18 -24.95
CA ASN A 501 4.28 -10.65 -26.10
C ASN A 501 2.84 -10.12 -26.21
N GLU A 502 2.28 -9.38 -25.24
CA GLU A 502 0.87 -8.95 -25.33
C GLU A 502 0.64 -7.44 -25.54
N LYS A 503 1.68 -6.62 -25.72
CA LYS A 503 1.51 -5.20 -26.09
C LYS A 503 2.54 -4.68 -27.08
N VAL A 504 2.39 -5.09 -28.34
CA VAL A 504 2.93 -4.34 -29.50
C VAL A 504 1.83 -3.53 -30.22
N ASP A 505 0.56 -3.76 -29.90
CA ASP A 505 -0.57 -2.91 -30.29
C ASP A 505 -1.13 -2.34 -28.98
N GLN A 506 -1.21 -1.03 -28.73
CA GLN A 506 -2.31 -0.20 -29.23
C GLN A 506 -2.13 1.29 -28.82
N ASN A 507 -0.99 1.91 -29.11
CA ASN A 507 -0.94 3.38 -29.10
C ASN A 507 0.01 3.87 -30.22
N PHE A 508 -0.51 4.65 -31.17
CA PHE A 508 0.25 5.12 -32.34
C PHE A 508 1.54 5.83 -31.92
N SER A 509 1.49 6.64 -30.86
CA SER A 509 2.65 7.34 -30.29
C SER A 509 3.71 6.36 -29.76
N ASN A 510 3.30 5.27 -29.12
CA ASN A 510 4.23 4.24 -28.63
C ASN A 510 4.77 3.35 -29.75
N ARG A 511 3.97 3.04 -30.79
CA ARG A 511 4.46 2.33 -31.99
C ARG A 511 5.46 3.18 -32.76
N MET A 512 5.18 4.46 -32.95
CA MET A 512 6.08 5.43 -33.60
C MET A 512 7.38 5.62 -32.81
N LEU A 513 7.29 5.74 -31.48
CA LEU A 513 8.46 5.82 -30.58
C LEU A 513 9.27 4.52 -30.60
N THR A 514 8.60 3.35 -30.65
CA THR A 514 9.27 2.04 -30.75
C THR A 514 9.95 1.86 -32.11
N TYR A 515 9.34 2.34 -33.20
CA TYR A 515 9.96 2.39 -34.53
C TYR A 515 11.18 3.31 -34.54
N LEU A 516 11.08 4.52 -33.99
CA LEU A 516 12.20 5.46 -33.86
C LEU A 516 13.33 4.88 -33.00
N THR A 517 13.00 4.20 -31.90
CA THR A 517 13.98 3.58 -30.99
C THR A 517 14.64 2.35 -31.62
N LYS A 518 13.90 1.55 -32.40
CA LYS A 518 14.46 0.42 -33.18
C LYS A 518 15.41 0.91 -34.28
N ILE A 519 15.07 2.00 -34.98
CA ILE A 519 15.93 2.63 -35.98
C ILE A 519 17.21 3.17 -35.32
N THR A 520 17.08 3.84 -34.17
CA THR A 520 18.21 4.42 -33.42
C THR A 520 19.15 3.34 -32.83
N ASN A 521 18.59 2.24 -32.31
CA ASN A 521 19.38 1.13 -31.74
C ASN A 521 20.01 0.23 -32.81
N ALA A 522 19.36 0.04 -33.96
CA ALA A 522 19.97 -0.60 -35.13
C ALA A 522 21.12 0.24 -35.67
N SER A 523 21.00 1.57 -35.63
CA SER A 523 22.08 2.51 -35.97
C SER A 523 23.27 2.38 -35.02
N LYS A 524 23.05 2.39 -33.69
CA LYS A 524 24.12 2.19 -32.69
C LYS A 524 24.80 0.82 -32.78
N ARG A 525 24.07 -0.26 -33.07
CA ARG A 525 24.65 -1.61 -33.29
C ARG A 525 25.44 -1.70 -34.60
N ALA A 526 25.06 -0.93 -35.63
CA ALA A 526 25.79 -0.86 -36.89
C ALA A 526 27.07 -0.04 -36.74
N ASP A 527 27.05 1.05 -35.96
CA ASP A 527 28.22 1.89 -35.68
C ASP A 527 29.26 1.11 -34.86
N LYS A 528 28.82 0.33 -33.85
CA LYS A 528 29.68 -0.58 -33.07
C LYS A 528 30.27 -1.74 -33.91
N ARG A 529 29.61 -2.14 -35.00
CA ARG A 529 30.12 -3.16 -35.97
C ARG A 529 31.06 -2.55 -37.03
N LEU A 530 30.97 -1.25 -37.28
CA LEU A 530 31.83 -0.50 -38.20
C LEU A 530 33.17 -0.14 -37.52
N GLU A 531 33.19 0.13 -36.22
CA GLU A 531 34.42 0.31 -35.43
C GLU A 531 35.30 -0.97 -35.38
N MET A 532 34.72 -2.15 -35.61
CA MET A 532 35.44 -3.44 -35.61
C MET A 532 36.04 -3.85 -36.98
N LYS A 533 35.89 -3.02 -38.03
CA LYS A 533 36.46 -3.28 -39.36
C LYS A 533 37.13 -2.04 -39.93
N VAL A 534 38.22 -1.63 -39.28
CA VAL A 534 39.18 -0.68 -39.86
C VAL A 534 40.46 -1.47 -40.10
N ASP A 535 40.59 -2.05 -41.29
CA ASP A 535 41.84 -2.08 -42.02
C ASP A 535 41.57 -2.50 -43.49
N GLU A 536 42.27 -1.84 -44.40
CA GLU A 536 42.33 -2.02 -45.86
C GLU A 536 41.30 -1.28 -46.75
N GLY A 537 41.60 0.02 -46.93
CA GLY A 537 41.63 0.80 -48.18
C GLY A 537 40.72 0.48 -49.38
N LYS A 538 39.78 1.39 -49.66
CA LYS A 538 39.54 2.07 -50.96
C LYS A 538 38.37 3.06 -50.81
N LEU A 539 38.50 4.24 -51.44
CA LEU A 539 37.52 5.35 -51.45
C LEU A 539 36.06 4.89 -51.56
N ILE A 540 35.16 5.34 -50.65
CA ILE A 540 33.70 5.47 -50.87
C ILE A 540 33.12 6.61 -49.99
N TYR A 541 32.80 7.77 -50.59
CA TYR A 541 31.86 8.77 -50.04
C TYR A 541 30.40 8.26 -50.20
N PRO A 542 29.37 8.82 -49.53
CA PRO A 542 29.09 8.91 -48.08
C PRO A 542 27.91 7.99 -47.68
N LYS A 543 28.13 7.00 -46.80
CA LYS A 543 27.07 6.06 -46.33
C LYS A 543 26.10 6.62 -45.28
N GLN A 544 26.25 7.89 -44.89
CA GLN A 544 25.39 8.55 -43.91
C GLN A 544 24.03 8.99 -44.50
N ILE A 545 23.96 9.28 -45.79
CA ILE A 545 22.75 9.84 -46.44
C ILE A 545 21.71 8.76 -46.82
N LYS A 546 22.11 7.48 -46.92
CA LYS A 546 21.20 6.35 -47.20
C LYS A 546 20.24 5.99 -46.04
N ARG A 547 20.34 6.64 -44.87
CA ARG A 547 19.60 6.27 -43.65
C ARG A 547 18.37 7.16 -43.32
N GLU A 548 18.10 8.24 -44.08
CA GLU A 548 17.00 9.20 -43.80
C GLU A 548 16.01 9.43 -44.96
N LEU A 549 16.21 8.80 -46.13
CA LEU A 549 15.45 9.12 -47.35
C LEU A 549 13.94 8.90 -47.20
N GLY A 550 13.50 7.80 -46.59
CA GLY A 550 12.07 7.54 -46.36
C GLY A 550 11.40 8.57 -45.45
N ALA A 551 12.10 9.05 -44.41
CA ALA A 551 11.59 10.11 -43.54
C ALA A 551 11.50 11.44 -44.29
N LYS A 552 12.51 11.81 -45.08
CA LYS A 552 12.45 13.05 -45.89
C LYS A 552 11.39 12.99 -46.99
N ILE A 553 11.18 11.83 -47.63
CA ILE A 553 10.08 11.65 -48.59
C ILE A 553 8.72 11.90 -47.92
N ILE A 554 8.51 11.38 -46.71
CA ILE A 554 7.27 11.60 -45.96
C ILE A 554 7.17 13.07 -45.52
N TYR A 555 8.25 13.63 -44.95
CA TYR A 555 8.20 14.93 -44.29
C TYR A 555 8.29 16.14 -45.22
N ASP A 556 9.12 16.05 -46.25
CA ASP A 556 9.46 17.18 -47.10
C ASP A 556 8.70 17.15 -48.43
N ALA A 557 8.22 15.98 -48.86
CA ALA A 557 7.48 15.83 -50.13
C ALA A 557 6.00 15.45 -49.94
N ILE A 558 5.69 14.31 -49.32
CA ILE A 558 4.32 13.76 -49.34
C ILE A 558 3.36 14.54 -48.43
N CYS A 559 3.73 14.82 -47.18
CA CYS A 559 2.83 15.48 -46.24
C CYS A 559 2.53 16.97 -46.55
N PRO A 560 3.50 17.81 -47.00
CA PRO A 560 3.21 19.19 -47.41
C PRO A 560 2.22 19.26 -48.57
N ILE A 561 2.37 18.38 -49.57
CA ILE A 561 1.49 18.32 -50.74
C ILE A 561 0.10 17.84 -50.35
N ALA A 562 0.02 16.86 -49.47
CA ALA A 562 -1.27 16.37 -48.97
C ALA A 562 -2.01 17.35 -48.07
N SER A 563 -1.30 18.15 -47.26
CA SER A 563 -1.93 19.23 -46.48
C SER A 563 -2.56 20.30 -47.38
N ASN A 564 -2.00 20.51 -48.57
CA ASN A 564 -2.60 21.37 -49.60
C ASN A 564 -3.71 20.68 -50.42
N ALA A 565 -3.64 19.36 -50.61
CA ALA A 565 -4.58 18.61 -51.44
C ALA A 565 -5.85 18.16 -50.68
N PHE A 566 -5.78 18.00 -49.35
CA PHE A 566 -6.89 17.50 -48.54
C PHE A 566 -7.33 18.56 -47.51
N TYR A 567 -8.57 19.04 -47.67
CA TYR A 567 -9.18 19.99 -46.75
C TYR A 567 -9.23 19.42 -45.33
N GLY A 568 -8.70 20.16 -44.35
CA GLY A 568 -8.69 19.76 -42.93
C GLY A 568 -7.53 18.85 -42.49
N PHE A 569 -6.61 18.48 -43.39
CA PHE A 569 -5.40 17.73 -43.03
C PHE A 569 -4.30 18.68 -42.53
N ASN A 570 -4.16 18.83 -41.19
CA ASN A 570 -3.04 19.55 -40.58
C ASN A 570 -2.13 18.57 -39.81
N ARG A 571 -0.84 18.65 -40.12
CA ARG A 571 0.19 17.72 -39.62
C ARG A 571 0.67 18.03 -38.19
N TYR A 572 0.33 19.21 -37.66
CA TYR A 572 0.97 19.75 -36.45
C TYR A 572 0.00 20.24 -35.36
N GLU A 573 -1.31 20.05 -35.49
CA GLU A 573 -2.28 20.53 -34.50
C GLU A 573 -3.36 19.50 -34.14
N GLU A 574 -3.45 19.14 -32.85
CA GLU A 574 -4.57 18.37 -32.27
C GLU A 574 -5.88 19.19 -32.17
N GLU A 575 -5.83 20.52 -32.26
CA GLU A 575 -6.98 21.38 -31.91
C GLU A 575 -8.05 21.53 -33.00
N ILE A 576 -7.81 21.07 -34.23
CA ILE A 576 -8.79 21.20 -35.34
C ILE A 576 -9.90 20.13 -35.26
N HIS A 577 -9.70 19.06 -34.47
CA HIS A 577 -10.63 17.92 -34.37
C HIS A 577 -11.93 18.22 -33.59
N LYS A 578 -12.10 19.41 -33.03
CA LYS A 578 -13.31 19.79 -32.28
C LYS A 578 -14.56 19.99 -33.16
N ASN A 579 -14.38 20.22 -34.47
CA ASN A 579 -15.48 20.52 -35.40
C ASN A 579 -15.59 19.55 -36.60
N MET A 580 -14.83 18.44 -36.60
CA MET A 580 -14.83 17.48 -37.72
C MET A 580 -15.85 16.35 -37.53
N VAL A 581 -16.48 15.91 -38.61
CA VAL A 581 -17.42 14.78 -38.62
C VAL A 581 -16.64 13.46 -38.58
N ALA A 582 -17.21 12.40 -37.99
CA ALA A 582 -16.51 11.13 -37.77
C ALA A 582 -15.95 10.46 -39.05
N GLU A 583 -16.60 10.66 -40.21
CA GLU A 583 -16.10 10.19 -41.51
C GLU A 583 -14.77 10.87 -41.93
N ASP A 584 -14.60 12.16 -41.65
CA ASP A 584 -13.40 12.92 -42.01
C ASP A 584 -12.19 12.53 -41.15
N ILE A 585 -12.45 12.15 -39.88
CA ILE A 585 -11.42 11.63 -38.97
C ILE A 585 -10.96 10.24 -39.44
N GLY A 586 -11.87 9.34 -39.81
CA GLY A 586 -11.54 8.02 -40.37
C GLY A 586 -10.71 8.09 -41.65
N ASN A 587 -11.06 9.03 -42.54
CA ASN A 587 -10.31 9.27 -43.78
C ASN A 587 -8.89 9.77 -43.54
N SER A 588 -8.64 10.56 -42.48
CA SER A 588 -7.30 11.06 -42.17
C SER A 588 -6.31 9.95 -41.76
N TYR A 589 -6.78 8.95 -41.00
CA TYR A 589 -5.98 7.81 -40.58
C TYR A 589 -5.63 6.88 -41.76
N SER A 590 -6.61 6.62 -42.64
CA SER A 590 -6.39 5.83 -43.86
C SER A 590 -5.38 6.50 -44.80
N ARG A 591 -5.50 7.83 -44.98
CA ARG A 591 -4.56 8.64 -45.77
C ARG A 591 -3.13 8.57 -45.23
N CYS A 592 -2.93 8.73 -43.92
CA CYS A 592 -1.60 8.64 -43.31
C CYS A 592 -0.94 7.27 -43.47
N SER A 593 -1.72 6.18 -43.38
CA SER A 593 -1.19 4.83 -43.60
C SER A 593 -0.75 4.65 -45.05
N GLN A 594 -1.61 5.03 -46.00
CA GLN A 594 -1.31 4.91 -47.43
C GLN A 594 -0.11 5.78 -47.84
N MET A 595 0.10 6.94 -47.23
CA MET A 595 1.29 7.78 -47.45
C MET A 595 2.58 7.12 -47.00
N ALA A 596 2.56 6.45 -45.85
CA ALA A 596 3.73 5.73 -45.35
C ALA A 596 4.07 4.55 -46.27
N ASP A 597 3.06 3.81 -46.73
CA ASP A 597 3.23 2.72 -47.69
C ASP A 597 3.77 3.24 -49.03
N ALA A 598 3.28 4.39 -49.50
CA ALA A 598 3.78 5.02 -50.72
C ALA A 598 5.24 5.46 -50.58
N ALA A 599 5.63 6.02 -49.43
CA ALA A 599 7.01 6.42 -49.19
C ALA A 599 7.98 5.23 -49.17
N ILE A 600 7.58 4.10 -48.57
CA ILE A 600 8.38 2.87 -48.55
C ILE A 600 8.57 2.32 -49.97
N GLU A 601 7.51 2.36 -50.78
CA GLU A 601 7.53 1.90 -52.16
C GLU A 601 8.40 2.79 -53.06
N ILE A 602 8.29 4.11 -52.89
CA ILE A 602 9.13 5.11 -53.56
C ILE A 602 10.60 4.91 -53.17
N GLU A 603 10.91 4.76 -51.88
CA GLU A 603 12.28 4.54 -51.42
C GLU A 603 12.86 3.23 -51.99
N LYS A 604 12.07 2.17 -52.05
CA LYS A 604 12.47 0.87 -52.61
C LYS A 604 12.74 0.98 -54.12
N ASN A 605 11.91 1.71 -54.85
CA ASN A 605 12.04 1.86 -56.30
C ASN A 605 13.20 2.80 -56.68
N ILE A 606 13.42 3.91 -55.95
CA ILE A 606 14.59 4.79 -56.14
C ILE A 606 15.90 4.03 -55.96
N LYS A 607 15.95 3.06 -55.03
CA LYS A 607 17.13 2.21 -54.80
C LYS A 607 17.44 1.24 -55.95
N ASN A 608 16.48 0.97 -56.84
CA ASN A 608 16.60 0.01 -57.94
C ASN A 608 16.84 0.66 -59.31
N LEU A 609 16.73 1.99 -59.43
CA LEU A 609 16.93 2.74 -60.67
C LEU A 609 18.40 3.12 -60.87
N SER A 610 18.84 3.21 -62.13
CA SER A 610 20.18 3.67 -62.49
C SER A 610 20.30 5.21 -62.47
N GLU A 611 21.52 5.74 -62.35
CA GLU A 611 21.76 7.20 -62.30
C GLU A 611 21.22 7.97 -63.51
N ARG A 612 21.16 7.33 -64.70
CA ARG A 612 20.56 7.94 -65.91
C ARG A 612 19.04 7.99 -65.84
N GLU A 613 18.41 7.01 -65.19
CA GLU A 613 16.96 6.94 -65.00
C GLU A 613 16.49 7.84 -63.86
N LEU A 614 17.34 8.08 -62.85
CA LEU A 614 17.10 9.02 -61.75
C LEU A 614 17.18 10.50 -62.18
N GLN A 615 17.65 10.79 -63.40
CA GLN A 615 17.68 12.14 -63.98
C GLN A 615 16.53 12.40 -64.97
N ASP A 616 15.78 11.37 -65.34
CA ASP A 616 14.71 11.44 -66.33
C ASP A 616 13.36 11.71 -65.65
N GLU A 617 12.81 12.91 -65.87
CA GLU A 617 11.56 13.35 -65.27
C GLU A 617 10.36 12.49 -65.69
N GLU A 618 10.32 11.97 -66.93
CA GLU A 618 9.20 11.15 -67.39
C GLU A 618 9.18 9.79 -66.71
N ILE A 619 10.36 9.21 -66.46
CA ILE A 619 10.51 7.95 -65.72
C ILE A 619 10.09 8.15 -64.26
N ILE A 620 10.52 9.26 -63.65
CA ILE A 620 10.19 9.58 -62.25
C ILE A 620 8.69 9.84 -62.05
N ARG A 621 8.09 10.58 -62.97
CA ARG A 621 6.65 10.82 -63.02
C ARG A 621 5.85 9.53 -63.21
N SER A 622 6.30 8.63 -64.08
CA SER A 622 5.62 7.36 -64.35
C SER A 622 5.63 6.42 -63.13
N PHE A 623 6.75 6.32 -62.39
CA PHE A 623 6.79 5.46 -61.21
C PHE A 623 6.05 6.09 -60.02
N LEU A 624 6.14 7.41 -59.83
CA LEU A 624 5.42 8.07 -58.75
C LEU A 624 3.92 7.85 -58.92
N LYS A 625 3.37 8.02 -60.13
CA LYS A 625 1.97 7.66 -60.42
C LYS A 625 1.62 6.24 -59.97
N LYS A 626 2.41 5.24 -60.37
CA LYS A 626 2.20 3.84 -59.95
C LYS A 626 2.23 3.64 -58.44
N CYS A 627 3.06 4.38 -57.71
CA CYS A 627 3.15 4.27 -56.25
C CYS A 627 1.92 4.84 -55.52
N PHE A 628 1.07 5.65 -56.18
CA PHE A 628 -0.13 6.25 -55.58
C PHE A 628 -1.43 5.76 -56.23
N GLU A 629 -1.40 5.17 -57.43
CA GLU A 629 -2.58 4.68 -58.17
C GLU A 629 -3.37 3.60 -57.41
N ASP A 630 -2.71 2.70 -56.69
CA ASP A 630 -3.36 1.62 -55.93
C ASP A 630 -3.89 2.05 -54.54
N LYS A 631 -3.79 3.34 -54.20
CA LYS A 631 -4.06 3.86 -52.85
C LYS A 631 -5.25 4.82 -52.85
N ALA A 632 -6.44 4.26 -52.65
CA ALA A 632 -7.74 4.91 -52.89
C ALA A 632 -7.91 6.29 -52.23
N ASP A 633 -7.35 6.53 -51.03
CA ASP A 633 -7.57 7.77 -50.29
C ASP A 633 -6.56 8.88 -50.63
N ILE A 634 -5.47 8.52 -51.33
CA ILE A 634 -4.43 9.44 -51.80
C ILE A 634 -4.23 9.43 -53.31
N ALA A 635 -5.05 8.65 -54.05
CA ALA A 635 -4.98 8.53 -55.50
C ALA A 635 -5.15 9.87 -56.23
N SER A 636 -5.89 10.83 -55.64
CA SER A 636 -6.04 12.19 -56.18
C SER A 636 -4.73 12.98 -56.23
N MET A 637 -3.68 12.54 -55.52
CA MET A 637 -2.34 13.12 -55.62
C MET A 637 -1.63 12.76 -56.94
N THR A 638 -2.19 11.86 -57.76
CA THR A 638 -1.65 11.46 -59.08
C THR A 638 -2.09 12.36 -60.24
N GLU A 639 -2.93 13.37 -59.97
CA GLU A 639 -3.51 14.24 -60.98
C GLU A 639 -3.11 15.71 -60.82
N GLY A 640 -2.94 16.41 -61.95
CA GLY A 640 -2.73 17.86 -62.00
C GLY A 640 -1.51 18.36 -61.21
N ARG A 641 -1.70 19.52 -60.56
CA ARG A 641 -0.63 20.31 -59.90
C ARG A 641 0.04 19.60 -58.72
N SER A 642 -0.65 18.66 -58.07
CA SER A 642 -0.12 17.91 -56.92
C SER A 642 0.97 16.91 -57.35
N LEU A 643 0.78 16.24 -58.49
CA LEU A 643 1.79 15.35 -59.04
C LEU A 643 3.01 16.13 -59.54
N ASP A 644 2.80 17.28 -60.19
CA ASP A 644 3.90 18.13 -60.66
C ASP A 644 4.81 18.56 -59.49
N MET A 645 4.23 19.04 -58.39
CA MET A 645 4.98 19.41 -57.17
C MET A 645 5.65 18.20 -56.52
N LEU A 646 5.01 17.03 -56.54
CA LEU A 646 5.57 15.82 -55.96
C LEU A 646 6.79 15.34 -56.77
N VAL A 647 6.70 15.36 -58.10
CA VAL A 647 7.82 15.04 -59.01
C VAL A 647 8.96 16.03 -58.80
N GLU A 648 8.68 17.33 -58.74
CA GLU A 648 9.69 18.37 -58.54
C GLU A 648 10.42 18.20 -57.20
N THR A 649 9.67 18.03 -56.10
CA THR A 649 10.24 17.91 -54.74
C THR A 649 11.01 16.60 -54.57
N VAL A 650 10.50 15.49 -55.13
CA VAL A 650 11.21 14.19 -55.09
C VAL A 650 12.45 14.22 -55.98
N MET A 651 12.41 14.87 -57.14
CA MET A 651 13.59 15.08 -57.99
C MET A 651 14.64 15.96 -57.32
N GLU A 652 14.22 17.01 -56.61
CA GLU A 652 15.12 17.85 -55.83
C GLU A 652 15.74 17.07 -54.66
N LEU A 653 14.95 16.25 -53.96
CA LEU A 653 15.46 15.37 -52.92
C LEU A 653 16.42 14.32 -53.49
N ILE A 654 16.13 13.71 -54.64
CA ILE A 654 17.03 12.76 -55.32
C ILE A 654 18.33 13.45 -55.74
N ARG A 655 18.25 14.67 -56.30
CA ARG A 655 19.45 15.47 -56.66
C ARG A 655 20.27 15.87 -55.45
N ASN A 656 19.65 16.23 -54.34
CA ASN A 656 20.36 16.65 -53.12
C ASN A 656 20.97 15.46 -52.33
N VAL A 657 20.49 14.24 -52.58
CA VAL A 657 20.82 13.04 -51.78
C VAL A 657 21.66 12.02 -52.57
N TYR A 658 21.48 11.93 -53.88
CA TYR A 658 21.99 10.83 -54.72
C TYR A 658 22.90 11.26 -55.90
N LEU A 659 22.78 12.49 -56.39
CA LEU A 659 23.60 13.08 -57.46
C LEU A 659 24.53 14.15 -56.89
#